data_AF-A0A9D8JZJ5-F1
#
_entry.id   AF-A0A9D8JZJ5-F1
#
_cell.length_a   1.000
_cell.length_b   1.000
_cell.length_c   1.000
_cell.angle_alpha   90.00
_cell.angle_beta   90.00
_cell.angle_gamma   90.00
#
_symmetry.space_group_name_H-M   'P 1'
#
loop_
_entity.id
_entity.type
_entity.pdbx_description
1 polymer ?
#
loop_
_entity_poly.entity_id
_entity_poly.type
_entity_poly.pdbx_seq_one_letter_code
_entity_poly.pdbx_strand_id
1 'polypeptide(L)'
;MPTPYDGKILLVQVKGQFLARKSIGDVSRMIVDNMPNVDGVFLQTSQGKEWQGKFDNDAKEINGPGEIGQWVSAMASRGLDTHVWGIPHGLNVADEAQRFIDAAKTPGVKSLGLDVEHGANYYRGAADGARQMMQLIRDALGWDFHIALILDARRNRPFNVYVDPCLPFVNSLHPMVYPKDFGKPAREALDAAFGLLEPYGKPIVPMLQSYNGIAPADITVQGDYAFQKGAAGISYFCLGDKHMNAPEFEAVAAVQSPGKQKRPTPEKLPPGSVGLWPDDARGYTEHVYENVPARPWHDFRDAYGHGARWKLTSPTNDVAVTYTPNLPAPGRFSVEVFIPLENAEAKRADYHVIYHEGSAEKERQVKIDQSARSDEWVSLGVFDLDPRKAGDGRVNITDFSDEQPSQPIAFAGVRWVPAAASAPGGTPTTPVVTTRPAVTTPVTASQPAITNQEVINAFIVGAAKFGDKFTDLVAAANLNAIYDNRKAAYTGPAIAVLPNIGTDRKAAIAEALKLPPADLAKAAASAKPPAPGKGKIDGRAWGVHGSAGSAAPPRHMWDFWIRELKDMGIKWYKQCDSTGPDDIGDGSIFRWVLALRDAGITPVVRYQQGHQFPNRLAGVFFDKMSRYAREGVVWAEIGNEPNLIHEWQWPVEEMTWQKGESIRTLSEVWLNDAEEALRRGARPAWYAMAPTDWQGGVNPFFSGPKFQELCWRYIGSDGGRKERARAIFRKGGWVAVHVAAYEFPFDFDPFNHGVGGRAPWDMCLRGYEVPRKYIAENIGLTPGKEMPIMSTESGVFTPESRSMDGHERLPNDETHGALVLKMFDWLEENSPLQAMMPWCLAVHDAIGLNNADFPSDGWYIEQGGLKPRAVVGKLKAARAQRK
;
A
#
# COMPACT_ATOMS: atom_id res chain seq x y z
N MET A 1 3.49 -3.85 -2.95
CA MET A 1 4.50 -4.90 -2.73
C MET A 1 3.77 -6.20 -2.49
N PRO A 2 4.18 -7.31 -3.11
CA PRO A 2 3.62 -8.62 -2.80
C PRO A 2 3.89 -8.97 -1.33
N THR A 3 2.91 -9.55 -0.65
CA THR A 3 3.05 -10.04 0.72
C THR A 3 2.78 -11.53 0.77
N PRO A 4 3.29 -12.26 1.78
CA PRO A 4 2.91 -13.65 1.98
C PRO A 4 1.44 -13.79 2.42
N TYR A 5 0.69 -12.70 2.54
CA TYR A 5 -0.72 -12.65 2.95
C TYR A 5 -1.67 -12.31 1.80
N ASP A 6 -1.18 -12.04 0.59
CA ASP A 6 -2.00 -11.54 -0.52
C ASP A 6 -3.19 -12.47 -0.83
N GLY A 7 -4.40 -11.97 -0.61
CA GLY A 7 -5.68 -12.69 -0.76
C GLY A 7 -5.92 -13.80 0.28
N LYS A 8 -5.12 -13.87 1.35
CA LYS A 8 -5.15 -14.97 2.31
C LYS A 8 -5.98 -14.70 3.56
N ILE A 9 -6.55 -15.77 4.11
CA ILE A 9 -7.24 -15.79 5.41
C ILE A 9 -6.43 -16.65 6.37
N LEU A 10 -5.99 -16.09 7.49
CA LEU A 10 -5.21 -16.80 8.52
C LEU A 10 -5.98 -16.95 9.83
N LEU A 11 -5.58 -17.93 10.65
CA LEU A 11 -6.09 -18.11 12.01
C LEU A 11 -4.98 -17.90 13.03
N VAL A 12 -5.24 -17.12 14.08
CA VAL A 12 -4.23 -16.85 15.11
C VAL A 12 -4.35 -17.88 16.23
N GLN A 13 -3.25 -18.56 16.53
CA GLN A 13 -3.18 -19.64 17.51
C GLN A 13 -2.24 -19.27 18.67
N VAL A 14 -2.79 -19.16 19.88
CA VAL A 14 -2.10 -18.65 21.08
C VAL A 14 -1.54 -19.77 21.97
N LYS A 15 -2.37 -20.75 22.34
CA LYS A 15 -2.01 -21.83 23.29
C LYS A 15 -2.60 -23.16 22.89
N GLY A 16 -1.82 -24.23 23.00
CA GLY A 16 -2.22 -25.62 22.80
C GLY A 16 -3.45 -25.99 23.64
N GLN A 17 -3.52 -25.54 24.89
CA GLN A 17 -4.69 -25.77 25.77
C GLN A 17 -6.02 -25.12 25.29
N PHE A 18 -5.97 -24.20 24.31
CA PHE A 18 -7.19 -23.66 23.70
C PHE A 18 -7.80 -24.61 22.66
N LEU A 19 -7.03 -25.61 22.23
CA LEU A 19 -7.43 -26.62 21.26
C LEU A 19 -7.76 -27.93 21.98
N ALA A 20 -9.01 -28.38 21.92
CA ALA A 20 -9.46 -29.66 22.44
C ALA A 20 -8.95 -30.86 21.62
N ARG A 21 -8.23 -30.60 20.52
CA ARG A 21 -7.68 -31.63 19.62
C ARG A 21 -6.41 -32.26 20.22
N LYS A 22 -6.27 -33.57 20.03
CA LYS A 22 -5.20 -34.39 20.61
C LYS A 22 -3.83 -34.15 19.97
N SER A 23 -3.80 -33.75 18.69
CA SER A 23 -2.56 -33.56 17.94
C SER A 23 -2.62 -32.35 17.01
N ILE A 24 -1.46 -31.84 16.60
CA ILE A 24 -1.35 -30.76 15.60
C ILE A 24 -1.91 -31.22 14.23
N GLY A 25 -1.74 -32.50 13.90
CA GLY A 25 -2.33 -33.11 12.71
C GLY A 25 -3.86 -33.01 12.69
N ASP A 26 -4.51 -33.26 13.83
CA ASP A 26 -5.97 -33.12 13.95
C ASP A 26 -6.44 -31.66 13.86
N VAL A 27 -5.62 -30.71 14.32
CA VAL A 27 -5.88 -29.27 14.19
C VAL A 27 -5.86 -28.86 12.71
N SER A 28 -4.78 -29.21 12.00
CA SER A 28 -4.64 -28.88 10.57
C SER A 28 -5.73 -29.54 9.71
N ARG A 29 -6.16 -30.77 10.06
CA ARG A 29 -7.32 -31.43 9.42
C ARG A 29 -8.61 -30.66 9.69
N MET A 30 -8.86 -30.30 10.95
CA MET A 30 -10.05 -29.53 11.33
C MET A 30 -10.15 -28.20 10.57
N ILE A 31 -9.03 -27.49 10.36
CA ILE A 31 -9.02 -26.23 9.60
C ILE A 31 -9.49 -26.47 8.16
N VAL A 32 -8.89 -27.43 7.44
CA VAL A 32 -9.28 -27.66 6.03
C VAL A 32 -10.70 -28.20 5.89
N ASP A 33 -11.15 -29.05 6.81
CA ASP A 33 -12.48 -29.67 6.76
C ASP A 33 -13.60 -28.66 7.00
N ASN A 34 -13.37 -27.66 7.87
CA ASN A 34 -14.41 -26.73 8.31
C ASN A 34 -14.27 -25.33 7.70
N MET A 35 -13.05 -24.93 7.32
CA MET A 35 -12.73 -23.58 6.80
C MET A 35 -11.80 -23.70 5.58
N PRO A 36 -12.28 -24.24 4.45
CA PRO A 36 -11.44 -24.49 3.28
C PRO A 36 -10.85 -23.22 2.64
N ASN A 37 -11.42 -22.05 2.92
CA ASN A 37 -10.89 -20.76 2.48
C ASN A 37 -9.74 -20.24 3.38
N VAL A 38 -9.40 -20.89 4.49
CA VAL A 38 -8.26 -20.51 5.34
C VAL A 38 -6.96 -21.00 4.69
N ASP A 39 -5.95 -20.16 4.69
CA ASP A 39 -4.65 -20.35 4.05
C ASP A 39 -3.55 -20.81 5.01
N GLY A 40 -3.70 -20.58 6.31
CA GLY A 40 -2.66 -20.91 7.27
C GLY A 40 -2.93 -20.42 8.68
N VAL A 41 -1.89 -20.49 9.51
CA VAL A 41 -1.93 -20.09 10.92
C VAL A 41 -0.84 -19.08 11.26
N PHE A 42 -1.17 -18.20 12.20
CA PHE A 42 -0.24 -17.32 12.90
C PHE A 42 -0.03 -17.86 14.31
N LEU A 43 1.11 -18.51 14.55
CA LEU A 43 1.41 -19.25 15.76
C LEU A 43 2.16 -18.38 16.77
N GLN A 44 1.63 -18.18 17.96
CA GLN A 44 2.35 -17.48 19.03
C GLN A 44 3.50 -18.34 19.54
N THR A 45 4.72 -17.85 19.42
CA THR A 45 5.94 -18.58 19.79
C THR A 45 6.58 -18.06 21.06
N SER A 46 6.43 -16.78 21.40
CA SER A 46 7.14 -16.20 22.55
C SER A 46 6.46 -14.95 23.15
N GLN A 47 6.79 -14.69 24.41
CA GLN A 47 6.47 -13.45 25.13
C GLN A 47 7.73 -12.94 25.84
N GLY A 48 8.24 -11.81 25.35
CA GLY A 48 9.59 -11.37 25.63
C GLY A 48 10.61 -12.47 25.32
N LYS A 49 11.53 -12.71 26.26
CA LYS A 49 12.61 -13.70 26.11
C LYS A 49 12.15 -15.15 26.31
N GLU A 50 10.93 -15.34 26.80
CA GLU A 50 10.41 -16.65 27.19
C GLU A 50 9.66 -17.29 26.01
N TRP A 51 9.85 -18.60 25.82
CA TRP A 51 9.03 -19.37 24.89
C TRP A 51 7.59 -19.47 25.40
N GLN A 52 6.63 -19.60 24.47
CA GLN A 52 5.20 -19.66 24.80
C GLN A 52 4.86 -20.85 25.71
N GLY A 53 5.60 -21.95 25.65
CA GLY A 53 5.43 -23.12 26.52
C GLY A 53 5.62 -22.84 28.00
N LYS A 54 6.24 -21.71 28.38
CA LYS A 54 6.22 -21.25 29.78
C LYS A 54 4.81 -20.90 30.29
N PHE A 55 3.89 -20.58 29.37
CA PHE A 55 2.53 -20.13 29.65
C PHE A 55 1.46 -21.11 29.15
N ASP A 56 1.88 -22.29 28.71
CA ASP A 56 1.09 -23.38 28.18
C ASP A 56 1.49 -24.66 28.93
N ASN A 57 0.62 -25.66 28.95
CA ASN A 57 0.91 -26.94 29.62
C ASN A 57 0.34 -28.13 28.84
N ASP A 58 0.10 -27.93 27.55
CA ASP A 58 -0.42 -28.91 26.62
C ASP A 58 0.71 -29.48 25.75
N ALA A 59 0.55 -30.70 25.23
CA ALA A 59 1.54 -31.34 24.37
C ALA A 59 1.86 -30.56 23.06
N LYS A 60 1.05 -29.56 22.70
CA LYS A 60 1.23 -28.68 21.55
C LYS A 60 1.94 -27.36 21.90
N GLU A 61 2.49 -27.24 23.11
CA GLU A 61 3.25 -26.07 23.57
C GLU A 61 4.49 -25.80 22.71
N ILE A 62 4.94 -24.55 22.69
CA ILE A 62 6.13 -24.14 21.93
C ILE A 62 7.27 -23.87 22.90
N ASN A 63 8.25 -24.76 22.95
CA ASN A 63 9.48 -24.62 23.76
C ASN A 63 10.73 -24.33 22.93
N GLY A 64 10.60 -24.31 21.59
CA GLY A 64 11.69 -23.98 20.70
C GLY A 64 11.38 -24.26 19.22
N PRO A 65 12.41 -24.14 18.35
CA PRO A 65 12.30 -24.40 16.91
C PRO A 65 11.81 -25.82 16.57
N GLY A 66 12.08 -26.81 17.43
CA GLY A 66 11.64 -28.20 17.24
C GLY A 66 10.12 -28.32 17.17
N GLU A 67 9.42 -27.75 18.15
CA GLU A 67 7.96 -27.75 18.19
C GLU A 67 7.35 -26.89 17.08
N ILE A 68 7.99 -25.76 16.73
CA ILE A 68 7.59 -24.95 15.56
C ILE A 68 7.67 -25.79 14.27
N GLY A 69 8.73 -26.59 14.11
CA GLY A 69 8.90 -27.47 12.95
C GLY A 69 7.81 -28.55 12.84
N GLN A 70 7.27 -29.02 13.96
CA GLN A 70 6.11 -29.93 13.96
C GLN A 70 4.84 -29.25 13.44
N TRP A 71 4.60 -27.99 13.84
CA TRP A 71 3.51 -27.17 13.31
C TRP A 71 3.66 -26.90 11.82
N VAL A 72 4.86 -26.51 11.37
CA VAL A 72 5.15 -26.31 9.93
C VAL A 72 4.85 -27.57 9.14
N SER A 73 5.35 -28.73 9.59
CA SER A 73 5.19 -30.00 8.88
C SER A 73 3.71 -30.40 8.78
N ALA A 74 2.96 -30.29 9.88
CA ALA A 74 1.54 -30.63 9.92
C ALA A 74 0.69 -29.70 9.03
N MET A 75 0.96 -28.39 9.04
CA MET A 75 0.26 -27.42 8.20
C MET A 75 0.60 -27.60 6.71
N ALA A 76 1.89 -27.70 6.38
CA ALA A 76 2.35 -27.87 5.01
C ALA A 76 1.82 -29.16 4.37
N SER A 77 1.66 -30.25 5.13
CA SER A 77 1.05 -31.51 4.65
C SER A 77 -0.38 -31.34 4.10
N ARG A 78 -1.05 -30.22 4.42
CA ARG A 78 -2.40 -29.87 3.95
C ARG A 78 -2.42 -28.57 3.14
N GLY A 79 -1.27 -28.08 2.71
CA GLY A 79 -1.15 -26.80 1.98
C GLY A 79 -1.50 -25.59 2.84
N LEU A 80 -1.38 -25.67 4.16
CA LEU A 80 -1.53 -24.52 5.06
C LEU A 80 -0.15 -23.89 5.31
N ASP A 81 -0.09 -22.56 5.27
CA ASP A 81 1.11 -21.81 5.63
C ASP A 81 1.25 -21.64 7.15
N THR A 82 2.50 -21.53 7.62
CA THR A 82 2.81 -21.23 9.02
C THR A 82 3.56 -19.90 9.11
N HIS A 83 3.01 -19.00 9.90
CA HIS A 83 3.58 -17.70 10.28
C HIS A 83 3.82 -17.71 11.80
N VAL A 84 4.86 -17.05 12.29
CA VAL A 84 5.18 -17.02 13.73
C VAL A 84 4.94 -15.63 14.32
N TRP A 85 4.45 -15.58 15.55
CA TRP A 85 4.10 -14.36 16.27
C TRP A 85 4.79 -14.30 17.63
N GLY A 86 5.40 -13.16 17.94
CA GLY A 86 5.99 -12.88 19.24
C GLY A 86 5.48 -11.57 19.86
N ILE A 87 5.41 -11.53 21.19
CA ILE A 87 5.08 -10.32 21.96
C ILE A 87 6.36 -9.71 22.55
N PRO A 88 6.91 -8.62 21.99
CA PRO A 88 8.03 -7.90 22.59
C PRO A 88 7.63 -7.16 23.89
N HIS A 89 8.51 -7.21 24.88
CA HIS A 89 8.44 -6.40 26.11
C HIS A 89 9.45 -5.26 26.12
N GLY A 90 10.54 -5.36 25.34
CA GLY A 90 11.59 -4.33 25.30
C GLY A 90 12.40 -4.19 26.59
N LEU A 91 12.38 -5.22 27.45
CA LEU A 91 13.12 -5.23 28.72
C LEU A 91 14.48 -5.91 28.60
N ASN A 92 14.62 -6.84 27.65
CA ASN A 92 15.89 -7.46 27.31
C ASN A 92 15.97 -7.62 25.79
N VAL A 93 16.31 -6.51 25.13
CA VAL A 93 16.28 -6.38 23.66
C VAL A 93 17.01 -7.51 22.95
N ALA A 94 18.20 -7.90 23.42
CA ALA A 94 19.00 -8.94 22.77
C ALA A 94 18.38 -10.33 22.88
N ASP A 95 17.99 -10.76 24.08
CA ASP A 95 17.40 -12.09 24.30
C ASP A 95 16.02 -12.21 23.64
N GLU A 96 15.23 -11.13 23.67
CA GLU A 96 13.94 -11.05 22.99
C GLU A 96 14.11 -11.16 21.45
N ALA A 97 15.03 -10.37 20.88
CA ALA A 97 15.33 -10.44 19.45
C ALA A 97 15.79 -11.84 19.05
N GLN A 98 16.69 -12.45 19.81
CA GLN A 98 17.17 -13.82 19.54
C GLN A 98 16.02 -14.82 19.52
N ARG A 99 15.07 -14.70 20.45
CA ARG A 99 13.91 -15.57 20.52
C ARG A 99 13.03 -15.48 19.26
N PHE A 100 12.80 -14.26 18.76
CA PHE A 100 12.05 -14.06 17.51
C PHE A 100 12.81 -14.56 16.29
N ILE A 101 14.14 -14.39 16.27
CA ILE A 101 15.03 -14.87 15.20
C ILE A 101 15.00 -16.40 15.13
N ASP A 102 15.12 -17.09 16.27
CA ASP A 102 15.10 -18.56 16.33
C ASP A 102 13.77 -19.12 15.78
N ALA A 103 12.65 -18.49 16.15
CA ALA A 103 11.33 -18.87 15.63
C ALA A 103 11.25 -18.66 14.11
N ALA A 104 11.63 -17.47 13.64
CA ALA A 104 11.55 -17.10 12.23
C ALA A 104 12.49 -17.90 11.32
N LYS A 105 13.65 -18.36 11.82
CA LYS A 105 14.61 -19.20 11.09
C LYS A 105 14.19 -20.67 11.00
N THR A 106 13.11 -21.09 11.66
CA THR A 106 12.63 -22.47 11.54
C THR A 106 12.21 -22.74 10.09
N PRO A 107 12.76 -23.78 9.43
CA PRO A 107 12.47 -24.05 8.02
C PRO A 107 10.97 -24.17 7.75
N GLY A 108 10.49 -23.46 6.72
CA GLY A 108 9.09 -23.46 6.28
C GLY A 108 8.21 -22.38 6.90
N VAL A 109 8.69 -21.64 7.90
CA VAL A 109 8.03 -20.42 8.39
C VAL A 109 8.05 -19.33 7.30
N LYS A 110 6.90 -18.68 7.08
CA LYS A 110 6.71 -17.71 5.98
C LYS A 110 6.91 -16.26 6.38
N SER A 111 6.69 -15.91 7.64
CA SER A 111 6.85 -14.55 8.17
C SER A 111 6.92 -14.52 9.69
N LEU A 112 7.40 -13.39 10.22
CA LEU A 112 7.36 -13.04 11.64
C LEU A 112 6.38 -11.87 11.88
N GLY A 113 5.45 -12.01 12.82
CA GLY A 113 4.63 -10.91 13.34
C GLY A 113 5.08 -10.51 14.74
N LEU A 114 5.24 -9.21 14.97
CA LEU A 114 5.58 -8.68 16.29
C LEU A 114 4.42 -7.86 16.83
N ASP A 115 3.90 -8.26 17.98
CA ASP A 115 2.71 -7.66 18.59
C ASP A 115 3.07 -6.63 19.65
N VAL A 116 2.94 -5.38 19.24
CA VAL A 116 3.26 -4.22 20.05
C VAL A 116 1.96 -3.63 20.60
N GLU A 117 1.66 -3.96 21.84
CA GLU A 117 0.54 -3.39 22.57
C GLU A 117 0.98 -2.49 23.73
N HIS A 118 0.06 -1.64 24.19
CA HIS A 118 0.26 -0.83 25.38
C HIS A 118 -0.25 -1.59 26.61
N GLY A 119 0.58 -1.68 27.65
CA GLY A 119 0.15 -2.18 28.96
C GLY A 119 1.29 -2.82 29.75
N ALA A 120 1.01 -3.16 31.01
CA ALA A 120 2.03 -3.68 31.94
C ALA A 120 2.67 -5.01 31.49
N ASN A 121 1.98 -5.77 30.65
CA ASN A 121 2.44 -7.06 30.11
C ASN A 121 3.03 -6.96 28.69
N TYR A 122 3.23 -5.75 28.16
CA TYR A 122 3.63 -5.54 26.78
C TYR A 122 4.89 -4.67 26.70
N TYR A 123 5.08 -3.99 25.56
CA TYR A 123 6.29 -3.21 25.30
C TYR A 123 6.44 -2.06 26.30
N ARG A 124 7.57 -2.06 27.01
CA ARG A 124 7.95 -1.11 28.06
C ARG A 124 9.36 -0.54 27.87
N GLY A 125 10.03 -0.90 26.77
CA GLY A 125 11.33 -0.35 26.41
C GLY A 125 11.24 1.10 25.92
N ALA A 126 12.38 1.70 25.61
CA ALA A 126 12.45 3.01 24.95
C ALA A 126 12.45 2.86 23.41
N ALA A 127 12.17 3.96 22.69
CA ALA A 127 12.20 4.01 21.22
C ALA A 127 13.49 3.41 20.61
N ASP A 128 14.65 3.73 21.18
CA ASP A 128 15.94 3.20 20.72
C ASP A 128 16.04 1.68 20.91
N GLY A 129 15.44 1.14 21.97
CA GLY A 129 15.36 -0.30 22.21
C GLY A 129 14.49 -1.00 21.18
N ALA A 130 13.38 -0.37 20.75
CA ALA A 130 12.51 -0.90 19.71
C ALA A 130 13.26 -0.94 18.37
N ARG A 131 13.92 0.17 18.01
CA ARG A 131 14.76 0.26 16.82
C ARG A 131 15.89 -0.77 16.83
N GLN A 132 16.60 -0.91 17.95
CA GLN A 132 17.69 -1.87 18.11
C GLN A 132 17.20 -3.31 17.95
N MET A 133 16.07 -3.66 18.58
CA MET A 133 15.46 -4.98 18.43
C MET A 133 15.16 -5.28 16.96
N MET A 134 14.52 -4.35 16.27
CA MET A 134 14.18 -4.51 14.85
C MET A 134 15.41 -4.62 13.95
N GLN A 135 16.46 -3.85 14.24
CA GLN A 135 17.74 -3.94 13.54
C GLN A 135 18.37 -5.33 13.72
N LEU A 136 18.44 -5.85 14.94
CA LEU A 136 18.98 -7.19 15.23
C LEU A 136 18.22 -8.29 14.46
N ILE A 137 16.89 -8.21 14.47
CA ILE A 137 16.04 -9.16 13.74
C ILE A 137 16.30 -9.06 12.24
N ARG A 138 16.40 -7.84 11.69
CA ARG A 138 16.64 -7.63 10.26
C ARG A 138 18.02 -8.07 9.80
N ASP A 139 19.04 -7.80 10.59
CA ASP A 139 20.41 -8.24 10.29
C ASP A 139 20.48 -9.78 10.26
N ALA A 140 19.69 -10.46 11.09
CA ALA A 140 19.69 -11.91 11.17
C ALA A 140 18.81 -12.61 10.11
N LEU A 141 17.70 -12.00 9.70
CA LEU A 141 16.71 -12.60 8.77
C LEU A 141 16.83 -12.09 7.33
N GLY A 142 17.48 -10.94 7.12
CA GLY A 142 17.54 -10.27 5.82
C GLY A 142 16.28 -9.48 5.48
N TRP A 143 16.34 -8.78 4.34
CA TRP A 143 15.25 -7.93 3.84
C TRP A 143 14.18 -8.70 3.06
N ASP A 144 14.53 -9.88 2.54
CA ASP A 144 13.61 -10.74 1.79
C ASP A 144 12.61 -11.48 2.69
N PHE A 145 12.95 -11.66 3.98
CA PHE A 145 12.04 -12.28 4.94
C PHE A 145 10.96 -11.30 5.39
N HIS A 146 9.70 -11.71 5.38
CA HIS A 146 8.59 -10.80 5.69
C HIS A 146 8.42 -10.62 7.20
N ILE A 147 8.38 -9.36 7.65
CA ILE A 147 8.07 -8.98 9.02
C ILE A 147 6.81 -8.12 9.06
N ALA A 148 5.86 -8.53 9.88
CA ALA A 148 4.63 -7.81 10.16
C ALA A 148 4.69 -7.14 11.54
N LEU A 149 4.07 -5.97 11.65
CA LEU A 149 3.82 -5.31 12.93
C LEU A 149 2.34 -5.45 13.27
N ILE A 150 2.03 -6.10 14.39
CA ILE A 150 0.67 -6.25 14.93
C ILE A 150 0.48 -5.17 15.99
N LEU A 151 -0.63 -4.45 15.94
CA LEU A 151 -0.84 -3.27 16.80
C LEU A 151 -2.33 -2.94 17.02
N ASP A 152 -2.62 -2.26 18.14
CA ASP A 152 -3.95 -1.67 18.38
C ASP A 152 -4.06 -0.34 17.63
N ALA A 153 -4.82 -0.31 16.55
CA ALA A 153 -4.99 0.86 15.68
C ALA A 153 -6.07 1.85 16.17
N ARG A 154 -6.46 1.81 17.45
CA ARG A 154 -7.39 2.80 18.00
C ARG A 154 -6.66 4.04 18.50
N ARG A 155 -7.13 5.22 18.08
CA ARG A 155 -6.64 6.53 18.57
C ARG A 155 -5.10 6.63 18.43
N ASN A 156 -4.42 7.12 19.47
CA ASN A 156 -2.95 7.28 19.51
C ASN A 156 -2.20 6.01 19.96
N ARG A 157 -2.86 4.84 20.07
CA ARG A 157 -2.22 3.62 20.59
C ARG A 157 -1.04 3.10 19.74
N PRO A 158 -1.01 3.25 18.40
CA PRO A 158 0.19 2.94 17.61
C PRO A 158 1.42 3.76 18.03
N PHE A 159 1.21 5.01 18.45
CA PHE A 159 2.31 5.91 18.82
C PHE A 159 2.85 5.65 20.25
N ASN A 160 2.02 5.10 21.14
CA ASN A 160 2.39 4.78 22.52
C ASN A 160 3.32 3.57 22.66
N VAL A 161 3.60 2.85 21.57
CA VAL A 161 4.45 1.63 21.54
C VAL A 161 5.58 1.74 20.52
N TYR A 162 5.91 2.96 20.09
CA TYR A 162 7.01 3.22 19.17
C TYR A 162 6.89 2.48 17.83
N VAL A 163 5.69 2.50 17.21
CA VAL A 163 5.49 1.97 15.85
C VAL A 163 6.47 2.62 14.86
N ASP A 164 6.70 3.93 14.94
CA ASP A 164 7.55 4.66 14.00
C ASP A 164 9.01 4.14 13.95
N PRO A 165 9.69 3.89 15.08
CA PRO A 165 10.97 3.18 15.09
C PRO A 165 10.97 1.80 14.41
N CYS A 166 9.85 1.08 14.41
CA CYS A 166 9.74 -0.24 13.80
C CYS A 166 9.41 -0.17 12.28
N LEU A 167 8.75 0.90 11.81
CA LEU A 167 8.25 1.04 10.43
C LEU A 167 9.29 0.78 9.32
N PRO A 168 10.55 1.26 9.43
CA PRO A 168 11.57 1.00 8.40
C PRO A 168 11.86 -0.49 8.22
N PHE A 169 11.62 -1.29 9.25
CA PHE A 169 11.99 -2.70 9.33
C PHE A 169 10.82 -3.65 9.12
N VAL A 170 9.61 -3.17 8.83
CA VAL A 170 8.44 -4.04 8.61
C VAL A 170 7.88 -3.88 7.21
N ASN A 171 7.29 -4.96 6.71
CA ASN A 171 6.74 -5.06 5.36
C ASN A 171 5.22 -4.84 5.34
N SER A 172 4.49 -5.11 6.43
CA SER A 172 3.03 -4.95 6.53
C SER A 172 2.58 -4.56 7.94
N LEU A 173 1.41 -3.93 8.04
CA LEU A 173 0.78 -3.53 9.30
C LEU A 173 -0.48 -4.36 9.55
N HIS A 174 -0.62 -4.89 10.76
CA HIS A 174 -1.67 -5.82 11.16
C HIS A 174 -2.50 -5.19 12.29
N PRO A 175 -3.44 -4.28 11.98
CA PRO A 175 -4.26 -3.66 13.01
C PRO A 175 -5.16 -4.70 13.68
N MET A 176 -5.20 -4.70 15.00
CA MET A 176 -6.21 -5.41 15.77
C MET A 176 -7.55 -4.69 15.67
N VAL A 177 -8.55 -5.38 15.14
CA VAL A 177 -9.89 -4.87 14.90
C VAL A 177 -10.88 -5.79 15.59
N TYR A 178 -11.29 -5.41 16.81
CA TYR A 178 -12.14 -6.23 17.66
C TYR A 178 -13.46 -5.52 18.00
N PRO A 179 -14.44 -5.49 17.07
CA PRO A 179 -15.61 -4.64 17.15
C PRO A 179 -16.41 -4.81 18.45
N LYS A 180 -16.59 -6.05 18.91
CA LYS A 180 -17.32 -6.33 20.16
C LYS A 180 -16.58 -5.77 21.37
N ASP A 181 -15.28 -6.00 21.46
CA ASP A 181 -14.44 -5.48 22.55
C ASP A 181 -14.30 -3.95 22.49
N PHE A 182 -14.44 -3.39 21.30
CA PHE A 182 -14.36 -1.95 21.07
C PHE A 182 -15.71 -1.26 21.31
N GLY A 183 -16.81 -2.02 21.43
CA GLY A 183 -18.17 -1.48 21.52
C GLY A 183 -18.58 -0.74 20.25
N LYS A 184 -18.12 -1.21 19.08
CA LYS A 184 -18.26 -0.56 17.78
C LYS A 184 -18.80 -1.54 16.72
N PRO A 185 -19.54 -1.08 15.71
CA PRO A 185 -19.84 -1.89 14.53
C PRO A 185 -18.57 -2.29 13.79
N ALA A 186 -18.57 -3.48 13.17
CA ALA A 186 -17.43 -4.02 12.44
C ALA A 186 -16.87 -3.07 11.37
N ARG A 187 -17.75 -2.46 10.57
CA ARG A 187 -17.37 -1.53 9.50
C ARG A 187 -16.71 -0.26 10.05
N GLU A 188 -17.26 0.30 11.12
CA GLU A 188 -16.70 1.51 11.74
C GLU A 188 -15.30 1.24 12.31
N ALA A 189 -15.11 0.08 12.96
CA ALA A 189 -13.80 -0.30 13.49
C ALA A 189 -12.75 -0.50 12.37
N LEU A 190 -13.17 -1.11 11.24
CA LEU A 190 -12.31 -1.27 10.05
C LEU A 190 -12.00 0.08 9.39
N ASP A 191 -13.00 0.94 9.18
CA ASP A 191 -12.82 2.27 8.60
C ASP A 191 -11.80 3.09 9.39
N ALA A 192 -11.90 3.06 10.73
CA ALA A 192 -10.96 3.74 11.60
C ALA A 192 -9.53 3.18 11.48
N ALA A 193 -9.39 1.86 11.45
CA ALA A 193 -8.07 1.21 11.34
C ALA A 193 -7.41 1.49 9.98
N PHE A 194 -8.15 1.38 8.87
CA PHE A 194 -7.64 1.67 7.54
C PHE A 194 -7.28 3.15 7.39
N GLY A 195 -8.17 4.06 7.77
CA GLY A 195 -7.90 5.50 7.68
C GLY A 195 -6.67 5.93 8.49
N LEU A 196 -6.39 5.27 9.63
CA LEU A 196 -5.20 5.55 10.43
C LEU A 196 -3.91 5.01 9.80
N LEU A 197 -3.95 3.83 9.18
CA LEU A 197 -2.75 3.13 8.75
C LEU A 197 -2.39 3.29 7.26
N GLU A 198 -3.36 3.66 6.41
CA GLU A 198 -3.15 3.95 4.98
C GLU A 198 -2.00 4.94 4.73
N PRO A 199 -1.84 6.04 5.50
CA PRO A 199 -0.75 7.00 5.28
C PRO A 199 0.67 6.41 5.39
N TYR A 200 0.85 5.27 6.07
CA TYR A 200 2.15 4.61 6.17
C TYR A 200 2.59 3.90 4.89
N GLY A 201 1.70 3.75 3.90
CA GLY A 201 2.04 3.16 2.60
C GLY A 201 2.49 1.70 2.67
N LYS A 202 2.07 0.98 3.72
CA LYS A 202 2.34 -0.45 3.92
C LYS A 202 1.05 -1.25 3.67
N PRO A 203 1.15 -2.46 3.11
CA PRO A 203 0.03 -3.40 3.08
C PRO A 203 -0.61 -3.58 4.47
N ILE A 204 -1.94 -3.46 4.54
CA ILE A 204 -2.74 -3.62 5.76
C ILE A 204 -3.36 -5.02 5.77
N VAL A 205 -3.18 -5.75 6.87
CA VAL A 205 -3.67 -7.12 7.07
C VAL A 205 -4.38 -7.18 8.43
N PRO A 206 -5.66 -6.77 8.54
CA PRO A 206 -6.30 -6.65 9.84
C PRO A 206 -6.42 -8.01 10.55
N MET A 207 -6.20 -7.98 11.86
CA MET A 207 -6.46 -9.06 12.78
C MET A 207 -7.85 -8.87 13.38
N LEU A 208 -8.81 -9.67 12.92
CA LEU A 208 -10.23 -9.57 13.17
C LEU A 208 -10.67 -10.40 14.38
N GLN A 209 -11.82 -10.05 14.97
CA GLN A 209 -12.36 -10.77 16.11
C GLN A 209 -13.25 -11.93 15.70
N SER A 210 -12.96 -13.10 16.29
CA SER A 210 -13.78 -14.31 16.25
C SER A 210 -14.05 -14.90 17.64
N TYR A 211 -13.57 -14.24 18.70
CA TYR A 211 -13.69 -14.66 20.10
C TYR A 211 -14.73 -13.83 20.87
N ASN A 212 -14.81 -14.08 22.18
CA ASN A 212 -15.67 -13.36 23.13
C ASN A 212 -17.17 -13.41 22.75
N GLY A 213 -17.60 -14.45 22.02
CA GLY A 213 -19.00 -14.62 21.59
C GLY A 213 -19.49 -13.51 20.65
N ILE A 214 -18.63 -13.00 19.78
CA ILE A 214 -19.06 -12.16 18.65
C ILE A 214 -20.06 -12.93 17.79
N ALA A 215 -21.05 -12.24 17.22
CA ALA A 215 -22.05 -12.92 16.40
C ALA A 215 -21.40 -13.49 15.12
N PRO A 216 -21.74 -14.72 14.70
CA PRO A 216 -21.20 -15.30 13.46
C PRO A 216 -21.38 -14.39 12.22
N ALA A 217 -22.50 -13.68 12.12
CA ALA A 217 -22.72 -12.72 11.03
C ALA A 217 -21.69 -11.58 11.03
N ASP A 218 -21.26 -11.10 12.21
CA ASP A 218 -20.24 -10.05 12.31
C ASP A 218 -18.85 -10.56 11.93
N ILE A 219 -18.56 -11.86 12.12
CA ILE A 219 -17.31 -12.48 11.64
C ILE A 219 -17.25 -12.39 10.11
N THR A 220 -18.30 -12.82 9.42
CA THR A 220 -18.35 -12.75 7.95
C THR A 220 -18.28 -11.30 7.45
N VAL A 221 -19.04 -10.38 8.07
CA VAL A 221 -19.04 -8.95 7.72
C VAL A 221 -17.65 -8.32 7.87
N GLN A 222 -16.92 -8.65 8.95
CA GLN A 222 -15.55 -8.15 9.14
C GLN A 222 -14.63 -8.57 7.99
N GLY A 223 -14.64 -9.85 7.63
CA GLY A 223 -13.77 -10.38 6.58
C GLY A 223 -14.08 -9.80 5.20
N ASP A 224 -15.35 -9.83 4.79
CA ASP A 224 -15.76 -9.32 3.47
C ASP A 224 -15.50 -7.82 3.35
N TYR A 225 -15.78 -7.05 4.40
CA TYR A 225 -15.57 -5.60 4.39
C TYR A 225 -14.08 -5.24 4.41
N ALA A 226 -13.24 -5.98 5.14
CA ALA A 226 -11.80 -5.78 5.12
C ALA A 226 -11.23 -5.96 3.71
N PHE A 227 -11.62 -7.03 2.99
CA PHE A 227 -11.20 -7.21 1.61
C PHE A 227 -11.77 -6.16 0.65
N GLN A 228 -13.03 -5.74 0.84
CA GLN A 228 -13.61 -4.61 0.09
C GLN A 228 -12.79 -3.31 0.26
N LYS A 229 -12.17 -3.11 1.42
CA LYS A 229 -11.27 -1.98 1.72
C LYS A 229 -9.86 -2.13 1.17
N GLY A 230 -9.55 -3.25 0.51
CA GLY A 230 -8.22 -3.50 -0.04
C GLY A 230 -7.23 -4.07 0.98
N ALA A 231 -7.71 -4.77 2.01
CA ALA A 231 -6.85 -5.60 2.84
C ALA A 231 -5.98 -6.52 1.96
N ALA A 232 -4.67 -6.56 2.21
CA ALA A 232 -3.79 -7.48 1.51
C ALA A 232 -4.11 -8.93 1.89
N GLY A 233 -4.45 -9.17 3.15
CA GLY A 233 -4.97 -10.43 3.69
C GLY A 233 -5.73 -10.15 4.98
N ILE A 234 -6.26 -11.17 5.65
CA ILE A 234 -6.87 -11.02 6.98
C ILE A 234 -6.42 -12.14 7.91
N SER A 235 -6.50 -11.92 9.22
CA SER A 235 -6.38 -12.99 10.21
C SER A 235 -7.51 -12.93 11.24
N TYR A 236 -7.91 -14.07 11.81
CA TYR A 236 -8.90 -14.12 12.90
C TYR A 236 -8.26 -14.53 14.22
N PHE A 237 -8.42 -13.68 15.23
CA PHE A 237 -8.10 -13.99 16.62
C PHE A 237 -9.38 -14.48 17.33
N CYS A 238 -9.42 -15.62 18.03
CA CYS A 238 -8.38 -16.61 18.28
C CYS A 238 -8.90 -18.02 17.96
N LEU A 239 -8.06 -18.84 17.32
CA LEU A 239 -8.29 -20.27 17.12
C LEU A 239 -8.33 -21.01 18.46
N GLY A 240 -9.33 -21.86 18.65
CA GLY A 240 -9.48 -22.71 19.83
C GLY A 240 -10.93 -22.99 20.16
N ASP A 241 -11.27 -24.22 20.57
CA ASP A 241 -12.67 -24.66 20.79
C ASP A 241 -13.41 -23.84 21.87
N LYS A 242 -12.67 -23.13 22.75
CA LYS A 242 -13.23 -22.17 23.73
C LYS A 242 -13.64 -20.83 23.13
N HIS A 243 -13.11 -20.48 21.96
CA HIS A 243 -13.25 -19.17 21.33
C HIS A 243 -13.94 -19.24 19.98
N MET A 244 -13.67 -20.28 19.21
CA MET A 244 -14.17 -20.54 17.86
C MET A 244 -14.65 -22.00 17.79
N ASN A 245 -15.94 -22.18 17.52
CA ASN A 245 -16.58 -23.49 17.34
C ASN A 245 -17.35 -23.51 16.00
N ALA A 246 -18.30 -24.45 15.82
CA ALA A 246 -18.90 -24.71 14.51
C ALA A 246 -19.53 -23.46 13.84
N PRO A 247 -20.41 -22.69 14.51
CA PRO A 247 -20.90 -21.40 14.01
C PRO A 247 -19.81 -20.43 13.54
N GLU A 248 -18.72 -20.27 14.29
CA GLU A 248 -17.65 -19.36 13.89
C GLU A 248 -16.82 -19.93 12.74
N PHE A 249 -16.62 -21.26 12.68
CA PHE A 249 -15.97 -21.91 11.53
C PHE A 249 -16.78 -21.69 10.24
N GLU A 250 -18.10 -21.88 10.31
CA GLU A 250 -18.99 -21.62 9.17
C GLU A 250 -18.94 -20.15 8.74
N ALA A 251 -18.90 -19.22 9.69
CA ALA A 251 -18.80 -17.79 9.40
C ALA A 251 -17.47 -17.38 8.74
N VAL A 252 -16.35 -17.95 9.20
CA VAL A 252 -15.03 -17.75 8.56
C VAL A 252 -15.05 -18.37 7.16
N ALA A 253 -15.58 -19.58 6.99
CA ALA A 253 -15.69 -20.28 5.70
C ALA A 253 -16.51 -19.52 4.64
N ALA A 254 -17.47 -18.70 5.10
CA ALA A 254 -18.33 -17.89 4.25
C ALA A 254 -17.62 -16.66 3.64
N VAL A 255 -16.53 -16.19 4.25
CA VAL A 255 -15.79 -14.99 3.79
C VAL A 255 -15.24 -15.18 2.38
N GLN A 256 -15.35 -14.12 1.56
CA GLN A 256 -14.90 -14.10 0.18
C GLN A 256 -13.58 -13.34 0.04
N SER A 257 -12.48 -14.05 -0.27
CA SER A 257 -11.19 -13.42 -0.54
C SER A 257 -11.02 -13.06 -2.04
N PRO A 258 -10.42 -11.91 -2.39
CA PRO A 258 -10.21 -11.51 -3.78
C PRO A 258 -9.14 -12.35 -4.46
N GLY A 259 -9.38 -12.74 -5.71
CA GLY A 259 -8.33 -13.25 -6.62
C GLY A 259 -7.78 -14.64 -6.30
N LYS A 260 -8.30 -15.33 -5.27
CA LYS A 260 -8.00 -16.74 -5.02
C LYS A 260 -9.20 -17.62 -5.32
N GLN A 261 -8.96 -18.72 -6.02
CA GLN A 261 -9.85 -19.87 -5.91
C GLN A 261 -9.81 -20.33 -4.44
N LYS A 262 -10.98 -20.42 -3.81
CA LYS A 262 -11.12 -21.13 -2.52
C LYS A 262 -10.43 -22.48 -2.68
N ARG A 263 -9.74 -22.99 -1.63
CA ARG A 263 -9.40 -24.41 -1.70
C ARG A 263 -10.71 -25.11 -1.97
N PRO A 264 -10.73 -25.98 -2.97
CA PRO A 264 -11.93 -26.73 -3.21
C PRO A 264 -12.31 -27.42 -1.91
N THR A 265 -13.61 -27.35 -1.60
CA THR A 265 -14.12 -27.92 -0.36
C THR A 265 -13.70 -29.38 -0.34
N PRO A 266 -13.06 -29.87 0.75
CA PRO A 266 -12.70 -31.26 0.86
C PRO A 266 -13.90 -32.10 0.50
N GLU A 267 -13.66 -33.14 -0.30
CA GLU A 267 -14.76 -33.94 -0.78
C GLU A 267 -15.51 -34.56 0.39
N LYS A 268 -16.79 -34.23 0.50
CA LYS A 268 -17.70 -34.95 1.38
C LYS A 268 -18.08 -36.25 0.70
N LEU A 269 -17.33 -37.31 1.00
CA LEU A 269 -17.65 -38.65 0.57
C LEU A 269 -19.07 -39.04 1.03
N PRO A 270 -19.88 -39.72 0.20
CA PRO A 270 -21.18 -40.21 0.62
C PRO A 270 -21.05 -41.13 1.85
N PRO A 271 -22.04 -41.14 2.78
CA PRO A 271 -21.99 -42.00 3.96
C PRO A 271 -21.69 -43.46 3.62
N GLY A 272 -20.74 -44.05 4.34
CA GLY A 272 -20.29 -45.44 4.12
C GLY A 272 -19.27 -45.62 2.99
N SER A 273 -18.86 -44.56 2.31
CA SER A 273 -17.80 -44.62 1.30
C SER A 273 -16.41 -44.63 1.92
N VAL A 274 -15.47 -45.25 1.24
CA VAL A 274 -14.03 -45.18 1.54
C VAL A 274 -13.36 -44.40 0.41
N GLY A 275 -12.46 -43.48 0.73
CA GLY A 275 -11.65 -42.76 -0.25
C GLY A 275 -10.17 -42.83 0.12
N LEU A 276 -9.31 -43.02 -0.88
CA LEU A 276 -7.86 -43.09 -0.73
C LEU A 276 -7.19 -42.17 -1.74
N TRP A 277 -6.15 -41.48 -1.28
CA TRP A 277 -5.35 -40.56 -2.09
C TRP A 277 -3.86 -40.85 -1.92
N PRO A 278 -3.03 -40.40 -2.88
CA PRO A 278 -1.56 -40.43 -2.82
C PRO A 278 -0.90 -39.91 -1.53
N ASP A 279 -1.59 -39.11 -0.72
CA ASP A 279 -1.13 -38.62 0.59
C ASP A 279 -1.63 -39.44 1.81
N ASP A 280 -2.46 -40.47 1.61
CA ASP A 280 -2.83 -41.43 2.65
C ASP A 280 -1.94 -42.69 2.60
N ALA A 281 -0.88 -42.68 3.40
CA ALA A 281 0.07 -43.77 3.51
C ALA A 281 -0.53 -45.12 3.99
N ARG A 282 -1.78 -45.16 4.47
CA ARG A 282 -2.40 -46.39 5.02
C ARG A 282 -2.97 -47.33 3.96
N GLY A 283 -3.12 -46.87 2.72
CA GLY A 283 -3.72 -47.66 1.64
C GLY A 283 -3.17 -47.38 0.25
N TYR A 284 -2.14 -46.54 0.13
CA TYR A 284 -1.50 -46.19 -1.14
C TYR A 284 -0.06 -46.70 -1.18
N THR A 285 0.38 -47.27 -2.31
CA THR A 285 1.74 -47.77 -2.50
C THR A 285 2.23 -47.50 -3.91
N GLU A 286 3.53 -47.19 -4.05
CA GLU A 286 4.18 -46.93 -5.33
C GLU A 286 5.14 -48.06 -5.68
N HIS A 287 5.19 -48.40 -6.95
CA HIS A 287 6.12 -49.36 -7.53
C HIS A 287 6.87 -48.66 -8.66
N VAL A 288 8.20 -48.60 -8.54
CA VAL A 288 9.10 -48.07 -9.57
C VAL A 288 9.91 -49.25 -10.09
N TYR A 289 9.82 -49.53 -11.39
CA TYR A 289 10.52 -50.67 -12.00
C TYR A 289 12.02 -50.36 -12.23
N GLU A 290 12.83 -51.39 -12.50
CA GLU A 290 14.29 -51.22 -12.64
C GLU A 290 14.65 -50.28 -13.82
N ASN A 291 15.65 -49.40 -13.63
CA ASN A 291 16.21 -48.44 -14.62
C ASN A 291 15.51 -47.07 -14.77
N VAL A 292 14.57 -46.71 -13.89
CA VAL A 292 14.05 -45.32 -13.79
C VAL A 292 14.71 -44.55 -12.65
N PRO A 293 14.73 -43.21 -12.69
CA PRO A 293 15.18 -42.37 -11.58
C PRO A 293 14.47 -42.74 -10.28
N ALA A 294 15.17 -42.60 -9.14
CA ALA A 294 14.66 -42.98 -7.82
C ALA A 294 13.32 -42.32 -7.41
N ARG A 295 12.91 -41.25 -8.10
CA ARG A 295 11.60 -40.62 -7.96
C ARG A 295 11.16 -40.00 -9.30
N PRO A 296 10.40 -40.71 -10.13
CA PRO A 296 9.98 -40.23 -11.46
C PRO A 296 8.70 -39.38 -11.44
N TRP A 297 8.24 -38.95 -10.25
CA TRP A 297 6.95 -38.31 -10.05
C TRP A 297 7.04 -36.79 -9.98
N HIS A 298 6.00 -36.12 -10.49
CA HIS A 298 5.68 -34.74 -10.18
C HIS A 298 4.47 -34.70 -9.25
N ASP A 299 4.61 -34.13 -8.05
CA ASP A 299 3.50 -33.98 -7.10
C ASP A 299 2.71 -32.69 -7.37
N PHE A 300 1.40 -32.76 -7.22
CA PHE A 300 0.50 -31.60 -7.24
C PHE A 300 -0.70 -31.83 -6.30
N ARG A 301 -1.64 -30.89 -6.27
CA ARG A 301 -2.87 -31.00 -5.49
C ARG A 301 -4.06 -31.04 -6.45
N ASP A 302 -4.98 -31.96 -6.21
CA ASP A 302 -6.20 -32.07 -7.01
C ASP A 302 -7.20 -30.96 -6.69
N ALA A 303 -8.30 -30.92 -7.45
CA ALA A 303 -9.39 -29.98 -7.23
C ALA A 303 -10.25 -30.30 -6.00
N TYR A 304 -9.74 -31.05 -5.00
CA TYR A 304 -10.25 -31.11 -3.62
C TYR A 304 -9.14 -30.89 -2.58
N GLY A 305 -7.93 -30.53 -3.03
CA GLY A 305 -6.77 -30.27 -2.17
C GLY A 305 -6.04 -31.53 -1.71
N HIS A 306 -6.41 -32.72 -2.21
CA HIS A 306 -5.71 -33.95 -1.90
C HIS A 306 -4.43 -34.09 -2.73
N GLY A 307 -3.47 -34.87 -2.21
CA GLY A 307 -2.25 -35.17 -2.95
C GLY A 307 -2.56 -35.90 -4.26
N ALA A 308 -1.97 -35.45 -5.35
CA ALA A 308 -2.01 -36.13 -6.64
C ALA A 308 -0.60 -36.16 -7.25
N ARG A 309 -0.35 -37.10 -8.16
CA ARG A 309 0.93 -37.24 -8.86
C ARG A 309 0.71 -37.33 -10.35
N TRP A 310 1.68 -36.89 -11.13
CA TRP A 310 1.68 -37.13 -12.56
C TRP A 310 3.09 -37.44 -13.07
N LYS A 311 3.15 -38.06 -14.24
CA LYS A 311 4.35 -38.16 -15.07
C LYS A 311 3.92 -38.30 -16.54
N LEU A 312 4.87 -38.26 -17.46
CA LEU A 312 4.61 -38.61 -18.85
C LEU A 312 4.43 -40.14 -19.00
N THR A 313 3.49 -40.55 -19.86
CA THR A 313 3.28 -41.96 -20.19
C THR A 313 4.51 -42.61 -20.81
N SER A 314 4.69 -43.90 -20.55
CA SER A 314 5.81 -44.71 -21.04
C SER A 314 5.32 -45.91 -21.87
N PRO A 315 5.97 -46.26 -22.97
CA PRO A 315 5.67 -47.50 -23.70
C PRO A 315 6.20 -48.76 -23.01
N THR A 316 6.97 -48.63 -21.91
CA THR A 316 7.62 -49.76 -21.22
C THR A 316 7.10 -50.01 -19.81
N ASN A 317 6.10 -49.26 -19.33
CA ASN A 317 5.57 -49.32 -17.97
C ASN A 317 6.69 -49.12 -16.93
N ASP A 318 7.01 -47.88 -16.60
CA ASP A 318 8.12 -47.60 -15.68
C ASP A 318 7.64 -47.52 -14.22
N VAL A 319 6.34 -47.27 -14.00
CA VAL A 319 5.77 -47.17 -12.66
C VAL A 319 4.34 -47.71 -12.59
N ALA A 320 3.98 -48.18 -11.39
CA ALA A 320 2.60 -48.48 -11.03
C ALA A 320 2.30 -47.93 -9.64
N VAL A 321 1.04 -47.59 -9.38
CA VAL A 321 0.56 -47.28 -8.03
C VAL A 321 -0.63 -48.14 -7.68
N THR A 322 -0.76 -48.44 -6.40
CA THR A 322 -1.71 -49.38 -5.84
C THR A 322 -2.52 -48.71 -4.75
N TYR A 323 -3.85 -48.82 -4.83
CA TYR A 323 -4.80 -48.37 -3.81
C TYR A 323 -5.49 -49.60 -3.21
N THR A 324 -5.32 -49.82 -1.91
CA THR A 324 -5.90 -50.96 -1.17
C THR A 324 -6.91 -50.46 -0.14
N PRO A 325 -8.22 -50.64 -0.35
CA PRO A 325 -9.24 -50.10 0.53
C PRO A 325 -9.35 -50.87 1.85
N ASN A 326 -9.68 -50.17 2.93
CA ASN A 326 -10.10 -50.77 4.20
C ASN A 326 -11.63 -50.66 4.33
N LEU A 327 -12.36 -51.55 3.65
CA LEU A 327 -13.83 -51.52 3.62
C LEU A 327 -14.43 -51.94 4.97
N PRO A 328 -15.48 -51.25 5.46
CA PRO A 328 -16.04 -51.52 6.79
C PRO A 328 -16.84 -52.83 6.87
N ALA A 329 -17.38 -53.32 5.75
CA ALA A 329 -18.16 -54.55 5.66
C ALA A 329 -18.20 -55.07 4.21
N PRO A 330 -18.52 -56.36 4.00
CA PRO A 330 -18.82 -56.87 2.66
C PRO A 330 -20.04 -56.16 2.06
N GLY A 331 -20.02 -55.92 0.75
CA GLY A 331 -21.12 -55.24 0.07
C GLY A 331 -20.84 -54.94 -1.39
N ARG A 332 -21.83 -54.32 -2.05
CA ARG A 332 -21.73 -53.88 -3.44
C ARG A 332 -21.25 -52.43 -3.49
N PHE A 333 -20.17 -52.16 -4.20
CA PHE A 333 -19.54 -50.84 -4.27
C PHE A 333 -19.33 -50.40 -5.73
N SER A 334 -19.61 -49.13 -6.02
CA SER A 334 -19.08 -48.43 -7.19
C SER A 334 -17.64 -48.02 -6.89
N VAL A 335 -16.70 -48.49 -7.70
CA VAL A 335 -15.29 -48.13 -7.62
C VAL A 335 -15.04 -47.02 -8.63
N GLU A 336 -14.54 -45.89 -8.16
CA GLU A 336 -14.42 -44.68 -8.96
C GLU A 336 -13.05 -44.04 -8.77
N VAL A 337 -12.55 -43.38 -9.81
CA VAL A 337 -11.26 -42.66 -9.80
C VAL A 337 -11.50 -41.20 -10.08
N PHE A 338 -10.77 -40.33 -9.40
CA PHE A 338 -10.84 -38.90 -9.65
C PHE A 338 -9.91 -38.52 -10.80
N ILE A 339 -10.43 -37.82 -11.80
CA ILE A 339 -9.63 -37.28 -12.89
C ILE A 339 -9.47 -35.77 -12.68
N PRO A 340 -8.26 -35.28 -12.32
CA PRO A 340 -8.04 -33.85 -12.10
C PRO A 340 -8.00 -33.07 -13.41
N LEU A 341 -8.34 -31.77 -13.37
CA LEU A 341 -8.20 -30.84 -14.50
C LEU A 341 -6.77 -30.74 -15.01
N GLU A 342 -5.79 -30.76 -14.10
CA GLU A 342 -4.38 -30.58 -14.43
C GLU A 342 -3.65 -31.92 -14.61
N ASN A 343 -2.78 -31.99 -15.61
CA ASN A 343 -1.83 -33.10 -15.84
C ASN A 343 -2.46 -34.48 -16.09
N ALA A 344 -3.71 -34.51 -16.56
CA ALA A 344 -4.47 -35.72 -16.86
C ALA A 344 -4.84 -35.80 -18.36
N GLU A 345 -3.83 -35.89 -19.22
CA GLU A 345 -3.97 -35.76 -20.68
C GLU A 345 -3.90 -37.12 -21.43
N ALA A 346 -3.59 -38.21 -20.73
CA ALA A 346 -3.52 -39.55 -21.30
C ALA A 346 -4.90 -40.04 -21.77
N LYS A 347 -5.03 -40.42 -23.04
CA LYS A 347 -6.30 -40.87 -23.62
C LYS A 347 -6.63 -42.32 -23.29
N ARG A 348 -5.64 -43.09 -22.82
CA ARG A 348 -5.74 -44.53 -22.59
C ARG A 348 -5.12 -44.96 -21.26
N ALA A 349 -5.35 -44.19 -20.19
CA ALA A 349 -4.89 -44.55 -18.85
C ALA A 349 -5.47 -45.90 -18.42
N ASP A 350 -4.60 -46.80 -17.94
CA ASP A 350 -4.92 -48.20 -17.71
C ASP A 350 -5.11 -48.52 -16.23
N TYR A 351 -6.35 -48.86 -15.85
CA TYR A 351 -6.75 -49.17 -14.49
C TYR A 351 -7.12 -50.64 -14.36
N HIS A 352 -6.71 -51.26 -13.26
CA HIS A 352 -6.95 -52.67 -12.96
C HIS A 352 -7.63 -52.80 -11.59
N VAL A 353 -8.89 -53.23 -11.57
CA VAL A 353 -9.63 -53.50 -10.32
C VAL A 353 -9.55 -54.99 -10.00
N ILE A 354 -9.05 -55.32 -8.82
CA ILE A 354 -8.97 -56.69 -8.31
C ILE A 354 -10.21 -56.98 -7.47
N TYR A 355 -10.89 -58.08 -7.77
CA TYR A 355 -12.10 -58.50 -7.09
C TYR A 355 -12.20 -60.03 -7.05
N HIS A 356 -13.09 -60.59 -6.23
CA HIS A 356 -13.30 -62.04 -6.13
C HIS A 356 -14.70 -62.48 -6.56
N GLU A 357 -14.76 -63.44 -7.47
CA GLU A 357 -15.98 -64.20 -7.76
C GLU A 357 -15.88 -65.58 -7.09
N GLY A 358 -16.63 -65.78 -6.01
CA GLY A 358 -16.48 -66.97 -5.17
C GLY A 358 -15.11 -66.97 -4.48
N SER A 359 -14.32 -68.04 -4.66
CA SER A 359 -12.96 -68.18 -4.13
C SER A 359 -11.85 -67.78 -5.11
N ALA A 360 -12.19 -67.40 -6.35
CA ALA A 360 -11.21 -67.05 -7.37
C ALA A 360 -10.98 -65.54 -7.44
N GLU A 361 -9.73 -65.11 -7.38
CA GLU A 361 -9.31 -63.74 -7.69
C GLU A 361 -9.52 -63.46 -9.18
N LYS A 362 -10.03 -62.28 -9.50
CA LYS A 362 -10.28 -61.76 -10.84
C LYS A 362 -9.74 -60.35 -10.94
N GLU A 363 -9.41 -59.96 -12.17
CA GLU A 363 -8.97 -58.62 -12.51
C GLU A 363 -9.88 -58.06 -13.61
N ARG A 364 -10.29 -56.81 -13.45
CA ARG A 364 -10.99 -56.05 -14.50
C ARG A 364 -10.15 -54.87 -14.92
N GLN A 365 -9.73 -54.90 -16.18
CA GLN A 365 -9.04 -53.80 -16.84
C GLN A 365 -10.04 -52.77 -17.38
N VAL A 366 -9.78 -51.49 -17.15
CA VAL A 366 -10.60 -50.37 -17.58
C VAL A 366 -9.70 -49.27 -18.14
N LYS A 367 -9.94 -48.86 -19.38
CA LYS A 367 -9.23 -47.75 -20.01
C LYS A 367 -10.07 -46.48 -19.90
N ILE A 368 -9.47 -45.43 -19.32
CA ILE A 368 -10.09 -44.12 -19.18
C ILE A 368 -9.34 -43.10 -20.04
N ASP A 369 -10.10 -42.30 -20.79
CA ASP A 369 -9.59 -41.08 -21.44
C ASP A 369 -9.59 -39.96 -20.40
N GLN A 370 -8.42 -39.69 -19.82
CA GLN A 370 -8.27 -38.62 -18.84
C GLN A 370 -8.44 -37.24 -19.50
N SER A 371 -8.01 -37.07 -20.75
CA SER A 371 -8.05 -35.79 -21.46
C SER A 371 -9.48 -35.28 -21.74
N ALA A 372 -10.45 -36.19 -21.76
CA ALA A 372 -11.86 -35.89 -21.97
C ALA A 372 -12.60 -35.53 -20.66
N ARG A 373 -11.89 -35.50 -19.53
CA ARG A 373 -12.45 -35.41 -18.17
C ARG A 373 -11.75 -34.31 -17.40
N SER A 374 -12.44 -33.68 -16.47
CA SER A 374 -11.88 -32.58 -15.69
C SER A 374 -12.62 -32.44 -14.36
N ASP A 375 -11.88 -32.61 -13.28
CA ASP A 375 -12.35 -32.51 -11.90
C ASP A 375 -13.62 -33.34 -11.64
N GLU A 376 -13.62 -34.59 -12.11
CA GLU A 376 -14.78 -35.48 -11.99
C GLU A 376 -14.39 -36.89 -11.55
N TRP A 377 -15.35 -37.56 -10.90
CA TRP A 377 -15.27 -38.97 -10.54
C TRP A 377 -15.75 -39.84 -11.69
N VAL A 378 -14.90 -40.77 -12.12
CA VAL A 378 -15.16 -41.69 -13.23
C VAL A 378 -15.23 -43.12 -12.71
N SER A 379 -16.33 -43.81 -13.01
CA SER A 379 -16.54 -45.18 -12.54
C SER A 379 -15.66 -46.18 -13.32
N LEU A 380 -14.97 -47.04 -12.58
CA LEU A 380 -14.32 -48.26 -13.08
C LEU A 380 -15.29 -49.45 -13.12
N GLY A 381 -16.43 -49.33 -12.46
CA GLY A 381 -17.48 -50.35 -12.41
C GLY A 381 -18.05 -50.55 -11.02
N VAL A 382 -18.98 -51.50 -10.92
CA VAL A 382 -19.62 -51.90 -9.67
C VAL A 382 -19.25 -53.35 -9.37
N PHE A 383 -18.81 -53.61 -8.14
CA PHE A 383 -18.25 -54.89 -7.72
C PHE A 383 -18.82 -55.33 -6.38
N ASP A 384 -18.98 -56.63 -6.17
CA ASP A 384 -19.26 -57.22 -4.87
C ASP A 384 -17.93 -57.48 -4.17
N LEU A 385 -17.66 -56.73 -3.10
CA LEU A 385 -16.37 -56.72 -2.41
C LEU A 385 -16.53 -57.23 -0.98
N ASP A 386 -15.55 -58.00 -0.51
CA ASP A 386 -15.48 -58.59 0.82
C ASP A 386 -14.13 -58.27 1.48
N PRO A 387 -14.07 -57.38 2.49
CA PRO A 387 -12.83 -57.01 3.16
C PRO A 387 -12.11 -58.18 3.86
N ARG A 388 -12.77 -59.34 4.00
CA ARG A 388 -12.15 -60.55 4.55
C ARG A 388 -11.28 -61.29 3.52
N LYS A 389 -11.39 -60.97 2.24
CA LYS A 389 -10.54 -61.50 1.17
C LYS A 389 -9.41 -60.52 0.90
N ALA A 390 -8.17 -60.99 0.94
CA ALA A 390 -7.01 -60.13 0.75
C ALA A 390 -7.02 -59.51 -0.65
N GLY A 391 -6.79 -58.20 -0.73
CA GLY A 391 -6.71 -57.46 -2.00
C GLY A 391 -8.04 -57.18 -2.69
N ASP A 392 -9.17 -57.56 -2.10
CA ASP A 392 -10.49 -57.32 -2.70
C ASP A 392 -10.80 -55.82 -2.77
N GLY A 393 -11.15 -55.35 -3.96
CA GLY A 393 -11.36 -53.92 -4.25
C GLY A 393 -10.08 -53.13 -4.52
N ARG A 394 -8.89 -53.76 -4.55
CA ARG A 394 -7.63 -53.10 -4.87
C ARG A 394 -7.66 -52.54 -6.29
N VAL A 395 -7.17 -51.31 -6.46
CA VAL A 395 -7.04 -50.65 -7.76
C VAL A 395 -5.58 -50.40 -8.07
N ASN A 396 -5.11 -50.86 -9.23
CA ASN A 396 -3.78 -50.54 -9.74
C ASN A 396 -3.93 -49.63 -10.96
N ILE A 397 -2.99 -48.71 -11.14
CA ILE A 397 -2.85 -47.89 -12.36
C ILE A 397 -1.38 -47.86 -12.73
N THR A 398 -1.11 -47.91 -14.03
CA THR A 398 0.25 -47.88 -14.61
C THR A 398 0.44 -46.65 -15.47
N ASP A 399 1.69 -46.26 -15.74
CA ASP A 399 2.00 -45.21 -16.71
C ASP A 399 2.07 -45.70 -18.16
N PHE A 400 1.74 -46.97 -18.40
CA PHE A 400 1.84 -47.59 -19.72
C PHE A 400 0.90 -46.90 -20.73
N SER A 401 1.47 -46.39 -21.83
CA SER A 401 0.69 -46.00 -23.01
C SER A 401 1.53 -46.09 -24.30
N ASP A 402 0.86 -46.43 -25.39
CA ASP A 402 1.40 -46.43 -26.75
C ASP A 402 1.23 -45.07 -27.48
N GLU A 403 0.68 -44.06 -26.79
CA GLU A 403 0.40 -42.74 -27.35
C GLU A 403 1.67 -41.94 -27.68
N GLN A 404 1.64 -41.21 -28.81
CA GLN A 404 2.73 -40.34 -29.26
C GLN A 404 2.18 -38.94 -29.67
N PRO A 405 2.79 -37.84 -29.17
CA PRO A 405 3.86 -37.82 -28.17
C PRO A 405 3.35 -38.34 -26.81
N SER A 406 4.26 -38.76 -25.91
CA SER A 406 3.90 -39.14 -24.53
C SER A 406 3.07 -38.03 -23.88
N GLN A 407 2.03 -38.42 -23.15
CA GLN A 407 1.08 -37.50 -22.53
C GLN A 407 1.23 -37.54 -21.00
N PRO A 408 0.93 -36.44 -20.29
CA PRO A 408 0.73 -36.48 -18.84
C PRO A 408 -0.34 -37.50 -18.42
N ILE A 409 -0.01 -38.43 -17.53
CA ILE A 409 -0.96 -39.31 -16.84
C ILE A 409 -1.00 -38.96 -15.35
N ALA A 410 -2.20 -38.79 -14.82
CA ALA A 410 -2.44 -38.44 -13.42
C ALA A 410 -2.82 -39.66 -12.56
N PHE A 411 -2.32 -39.64 -11.32
CA PHE A 411 -2.55 -40.58 -10.23
C PHE A 411 -3.15 -39.81 -9.06
N ALA A 412 -4.48 -39.80 -8.94
CA ALA A 412 -5.23 -39.01 -7.96
C ALA A 412 -6.04 -39.91 -7.00
N GLY A 413 -7.21 -39.48 -6.53
CA GLY A 413 -8.03 -40.24 -5.59
C GLY A 413 -8.74 -41.46 -6.20
N VAL A 414 -8.97 -42.48 -5.37
CA VAL A 414 -9.87 -43.61 -5.65
C VAL A 414 -10.90 -43.69 -4.52
N ARG A 415 -12.18 -43.90 -4.86
CA ARG A 415 -13.25 -44.09 -3.87
C ARG A 415 -14.09 -45.33 -4.14
N TRP A 416 -14.64 -45.89 -3.06
CA TRP A 416 -15.57 -47.01 -3.03
C TRP A 416 -16.87 -46.53 -2.42
N VAL A 417 -17.88 -46.33 -3.26
CA VAL A 417 -19.20 -45.82 -2.86
C VAL A 417 -20.19 -46.97 -2.74
N PRO A 418 -20.90 -47.15 -1.61
CA PRO A 418 -21.94 -48.17 -1.50
C PRO A 418 -22.98 -48.02 -2.63
N ALA A 419 -23.16 -49.06 -3.43
CA ALA A 419 -24.12 -49.08 -4.52
C ALA A 419 -25.41 -49.77 -4.06
N ALA A 420 -26.56 -49.13 -4.29
CA ALA A 420 -27.85 -49.79 -4.08
C ALA A 420 -27.94 -51.03 -4.99
N ALA A 421 -28.51 -52.12 -4.48
CA ALA A 421 -28.76 -53.32 -5.27
C ALA A 421 -29.73 -52.98 -6.41
N SER A 422 -29.21 -52.70 -7.61
CA SER A 422 -30.03 -52.51 -8.80
C SER A 422 -30.57 -53.86 -9.25
N ALA A 423 -31.89 -53.95 -9.44
CA ALA A 423 -32.53 -55.05 -10.15
C ALA A 423 -31.94 -55.17 -11.57
N PRO A 424 -31.84 -56.39 -12.14
CA PRO A 424 -31.19 -56.61 -13.42
C PRO A 424 -32.05 -56.06 -14.57
N GLY A 425 -31.51 -55.12 -15.36
CA GLY A 425 -32.02 -54.79 -16.69
C GLY A 425 -32.20 -53.30 -16.96
N GLY A 426 -31.26 -52.70 -17.69
CA GLY A 426 -31.41 -51.35 -18.25
C GLY A 426 -30.16 -50.91 -19.01
N THR A 427 -30.21 -50.96 -20.33
CA THR A 427 -29.14 -50.60 -21.28
C THR A 427 -28.78 -49.11 -21.18
N PRO A 428 -27.50 -48.69 -21.31
CA PRO A 428 -27.11 -47.29 -21.16
C PRO A 428 -27.36 -46.48 -22.45
N THR A 429 -28.03 -45.34 -22.33
CA THR A 429 -28.14 -44.30 -23.38
C THR A 429 -27.02 -43.27 -23.28
N THR A 430 -26.35 -43.02 -24.39
CA THR A 430 -25.26 -42.04 -24.58
C THR A 430 -25.79 -40.59 -24.59
N PRO A 431 -25.14 -39.61 -23.94
CA PRO A 431 -25.50 -38.19 -24.09
C PRO A 431 -24.79 -37.54 -25.29
N VAL A 432 -25.54 -36.67 -25.98
CA VAL A 432 -25.16 -35.92 -27.19
C VAL A 432 -24.29 -34.71 -26.82
N VAL A 433 -23.13 -34.60 -27.46
CA VAL A 433 -22.21 -33.44 -27.39
C VAL A 433 -22.72 -32.33 -28.31
N THR A 434 -22.88 -31.11 -27.77
CA THR A 434 -23.27 -29.92 -28.55
C THR A 434 -22.00 -29.11 -28.88
N THR A 435 -21.67 -28.97 -30.17
CA THR A 435 -20.53 -28.18 -30.65
C THR A 435 -20.92 -26.71 -30.85
N ARG A 436 -19.98 -25.79 -30.56
CA ARG A 436 -20.11 -24.34 -30.70
C ARG A 436 -19.43 -23.87 -32.01
N PRO A 437 -19.97 -22.88 -32.76
CA PRO A 437 -19.42 -22.50 -34.07
C PRO A 437 -18.22 -21.55 -33.97
N ALA A 438 -17.29 -21.71 -34.91
CA ALA A 438 -16.12 -20.86 -35.12
C ALA A 438 -16.49 -19.50 -35.75
N VAL A 439 -15.88 -18.43 -35.26
CA VAL A 439 -15.99 -17.08 -35.82
C VAL A 439 -14.74 -16.81 -36.68
N THR A 440 -14.92 -16.65 -37.98
CA THR A 440 -13.91 -16.15 -38.92
C THR A 440 -14.11 -14.66 -39.17
N THR A 441 -13.06 -13.86 -38.99
CA THR A 441 -13.01 -12.45 -39.40
C THR A 441 -12.05 -12.26 -40.59
N PRO A 442 -12.31 -11.32 -41.53
CA PRO A 442 -11.59 -11.22 -42.78
C PRO A 442 -10.30 -10.39 -42.67
N VAL A 443 -9.28 -10.80 -43.41
CA VAL A 443 -7.98 -10.15 -43.56
C VAL A 443 -8.09 -8.91 -44.46
N THR A 444 -7.61 -7.76 -43.98
CA THR A 444 -7.39 -6.54 -44.79
C THR A 444 -5.89 -6.32 -44.97
N ALA A 445 -5.50 -5.78 -46.13
CA ALA A 445 -4.14 -5.69 -46.67
C ALA A 445 -3.05 -5.17 -45.71
N SER A 446 -1.86 -5.79 -45.78
CA SER A 446 -0.71 -5.56 -44.91
C SER A 446 -0.07 -4.18 -45.11
N GLN A 447 -0.19 -3.31 -44.10
CA GLN A 447 0.83 -2.28 -43.88
C GLN A 447 2.17 -2.98 -43.54
N PRO A 448 3.32 -2.40 -43.94
CA PRO A 448 4.62 -2.92 -43.52
C PRO A 448 4.67 -2.99 -42.00
N ALA A 449 5.04 -4.17 -41.47
CA ALA A 449 5.08 -4.42 -40.05
C ALA A 449 6.10 -3.49 -39.38
N ILE A 450 5.63 -2.67 -38.42
CA ILE A 450 6.50 -1.84 -37.59
C ILE A 450 7.42 -2.71 -36.74
N THR A 451 8.67 -2.29 -36.58
CA THR A 451 9.73 -2.98 -35.84
C THR A 451 9.81 -2.51 -34.40
N ASN A 452 10.41 -3.33 -33.53
CA ASN A 452 10.71 -2.97 -32.15
C ASN A 452 11.58 -1.69 -32.06
N GLN A 453 12.51 -1.47 -32.99
CA GLN A 453 13.34 -0.27 -33.05
C GLN A 453 12.54 1.00 -33.36
N GLU A 454 11.54 0.92 -34.23
CA GLU A 454 10.65 2.05 -34.54
C GLU A 454 9.78 2.40 -33.32
N VAL A 455 9.29 1.39 -32.61
CA VAL A 455 8.57 1.60 -31.35
C VAL A 455 9.49 2.25 -30.30
N ILE A 456 10.72 1.78 -30.12
CA ILE A 456 11.70 2.42 -29.22
C ILE A 456 11.93 3.90 -29.61
N ASN A 457 12.13 4.18 -30.90
CA ASN A 457 12.36 5.55 -31.39
C ASN A 457 11.14 6.45 -31.13
N ALA A 458 9.93 5.93 -31.30
CA ALA A 458 8.71 6.66 -30.99
C ALA A 458 8.56 6.95 -29.49
N PHE A 459 8.97 6.02 -28.62
CA PHE A 459 9.06 6.26 -27.18
C PHE A 459 10.08 7.34 -26.84
N ILE A 460 11.24 7.37 -27.50
CA ILE A 460 12.25 8.43 -27.32
C ILE A 460 11.67 9.81 -27.68
N VAL A 461 11.05 9.92 -28.85
CA VAL A 461 10.45 11.18 -29.33
C VAL A 461 9.27 11.60 -28.45
N GLY A 462 8.41 10.65 -28.09
CA GLY A 462 7.26 10.88 -27.21
C GLY A 462 7.69 11.35 -25.82
N ALA A 463 8.66 10.67 -25.20
CA ALA A 463 9.16 11.00 -23.86
C ALA A 463 9.79 12.39 -23.81
N ALA A 464 10.57 12.77 -24.83
CA ALA A 464 11.25 14.05 -24.87
C ALA A 464 10.29 15.25 -24.85
N LYS A 465 9.06 15.12 -25.38
CA LYS A 465 8.04 16.19 -25.31
C LYS A 465 7.61 16.52 -23.88
N PHE A 466 7.77 15.58 -22.95
CA PHE A 466 7.35 15.71 -21.56
C PHE A 466 8.51 15.73 -20.57
N GLY A 467 9.76 15.69 -21.06
CA GLY A 467 10.94 15.55 -20.20
C GLY A 467 11.06 14.20 -19.49
N ASP A 468 10.30 13.20 -19.95
CA ASP A 468 10.35 11.83 -19.41
C ASP A 468 11.62 11.11 -19.87
N LYS A 469 12.06 10.11 -19.10
CA LYS A 469 13.00 9.11 -19.58
C LYS A 469 12.21 8.06 -20.36
N PHE A 470 12.55 7.87 -21.63
CA PHE A 470 11.83 6.91 -22.48
C PHE A 470 11.90 5.46 -21.96
N THR A 471 12.99 5.08 -21.29
CA THR A 471 13.16 3.76 -20.66
C THR A 471 12.10 3.50 -19.61
N ASP A 472 11.73 4.53 -18.84
CA ASP A 472 10.75 4.42 -17.76
C ASP A 472 9.35 4.24 -18.35
N LEU A 473 9.06 4.92 -19.47
CA LEU A 473 7.80 4.73 -20.21
C LEU A 473 7.71 3.31 -20.82
N VAL A 474 8.78 2.79 -21.42
CA VAL A 474 8.80 1.42 -21.96
C VAL A 474 8.58 0.39 -20.85
N ALA A 475 9.20 0.57 -19.69
CA ALA A 475 8.99 -0.28 -18.53
C ALA A 475 7.56 -0.19 -17.99
N ALA A 476 6.99 1.02 -17.89
CA ALA A 476 5.62 1.23 -17.43
C ALA A 476 4.59 0.56 -18.36
N ALA A 477 4.81 0.60 -19.67
CA ALA A 477 3.99 -0.12 -20.66
C ALA A 477 4.18 -1.65 -20.66
N ASN A 478 5.05 -2.19 -19.80
CA ASN A 478 5.41 -3.61 -19.77
C ASN A 478 5.99 -4.11 -21.11
N LEU A 479 6.84 -3.30 -21.75
CA LEU A 479 7.42 -3.58 -23.06
C LEU A 479 8.94 -3.81 -23.02
N ASN A 480 9.53 -4.16 -21.88
CA ASN A 480 10.99 -4.33 -21.77
C ASN A 480 11.58 -5.35 -22.77
N ALA A 481 10.81 -6.38 -23.14
CA ALA A 481 11.24 -7.41 -24.10
C ALA A 481 11.56 -6.87 -25.51
N ILE A 482 11.11 -5.66 -25.87
CA ILE A 482 11.42 -5.07 -27.19
C ILE A 482 12.91 -4.73 -27.35
N TYR A 483 13.65 -4.62 -26.24
CA TYR A 483 15.10 -4.38 -26.28
C TYR A 483 15.89 -5.59 -26.73
N ASP A 484 15.38 -6.80 -26.48
CA ASP A 484 16.10 -8.07 -26.70
C ASP A 484 16.23 -8.39 -28.20
N ASN A 485 15.28 -7.93 -29.01
CA ASN A 485 15.34 -8.08 -30.46
C ASN A 485 14.76 -6.86 -31.19
N ARG A 486 15.57 -5.80 -31.28
CA ARG A 486 15.15 -4.51 -31.85
C ARG A 486 14.76 -4.57 -33.35
N LYS A 487 15.26 -5.56 -34.10
CA LYS A 487 14.98 -5.70 -35.53
C LYS A 487 13.73 -6.54 -35.82
N ALA A 488 13.20 -7.25 -34.82
CA ALA A 488 11.97 -8.02 -34.99
C ALA A 488 10.76 -7.11 -35.21
N ALA A 489 9.74 -7.65 -35.89
CA ALA A 489 8.43 -7.04 -35.96
C ALA A 489 7.85 -6.90 -34.54
N TYR A 490 7.24 -5.75 -34.26
CA TYR A 490 6.61 -5.50 -32.98
C TYR A 490 5.31 -6.31 -32.88
N THR A 491 5.24 -7.18 -31.87
CA THR A 491 4.08 -8.05 -31.58
C THR A 491 3.34 -7.64 -30.30
N GLY A 492 3.72 -6.52 -29.68
CA GLY A 492 3.09 -6.02 -28.47
C GLY A 492 1.70 -5.39 -28.72
N PRO A 493 0.99 -5.00 -27.64
CA PRO A 493 -0.31 -4.36 -27.75
C PRO A 493 -0.24 -3.03 -28.51
N ALA A 494 -1.36 -2.61 -29.12
CA ALA A 494 -1.43 -1.31 -29.78
C ALA A 494 -1.12 -0.16 -28.80
N ILE A 495 -0.44 0.91 -29.26
CA ILE A 495 -0.01 2.03 -28.40
C ILE A 495 -1.17 2.64 -27.59
N ALA A 496 -2.37 2.70 -28.18
CA ALA A 496 -3.55 3.25 -27.53
C ALA A 496 -3.98 2.47 -26.27
N VAL A 497 -3.73 1.16 -26.23
CA VAL A 497 -4.15 0.26 -25.15
C VAL A 497 -3.02 -0.09 -24.18
N LEU A 498 -1.83 0.50 -24.33
CA LEU A 498 -0.71 0.21 -23.44
C LEU A 498 -1.06 0.54 -21.97
N PRO A 499 -0.78 -0.35 -21.02
CA PRO A 499 -1.09 -0.10 -19.62
C PRO A 499 -0.18 1.00 -19.05
N ASN A 500 -0.62 1.67 -17.99
CA ASN A 500 0.19 2.56 -17.13
C ASN A 500 0.96 3.71 -17.84
N ILE A 501 0.53 4.11 -19.04
CA ILE A 501 0.96 5.33 -19.71
C ILE A 501 -0.25 6.27 -19.87
N GLY A 502 -0.07 7.56 -19.55
CA GLY A 502 -1.12 8.57 -19.72
C GLY A 502 -1.51 8.81 -21.19
N THR A 503 -2.75 9.26 -21.42
CA THR A 503 -3.33 9.44 -22.76
C THR A 503 -2.50 10.36 -23.65
N ASP A 504 -1.95 11.46 -23.11
CA ASP A 504 -1.14 12.42 -23.90
C ASP A 504 0.19 11.82 -24.35
N ARG A 505 0.81 10.99 -23.49
CA ARG A 505 2.05 10.28 -23.80
C ARG A 505 1.81 9.22 -24.87
N LYS A 506 0.70 8.47 -24.77
CA LYS A 506 0.25 7.54 -25.83
C LYS A 506 0.01 8.26 -27.15
N ALA A 507 -0.68 9.41 -27.12
CA ALA A 507 -0.94 10.20 -28.31
C ALA A 507 0.37 10.71 -28.94
N ALA A 508 1.32 11.18 -28.13
CA ALA A 508 2.63 11.64 -28.62
C ALA A 508 3.47 10.50 -29.23
N ILE A 509 3.46 9.31 -28.63
CA ILE A 509 4.14 8.12 -29.15
C ILE A 509 3.47 7.65 -30.46
N ALA A 510 2.14 7.60 -30.48
CA ALA A 510 1.38 7.23 -31.68
C ALA A 510 1.59 8.23 -32.83
N GLU A 511 1.68 9.52 -32.53
CA GLU A 511 2.01 10.54 -33.53
C GLU A 511 3.44 10.39 -34.06
N ALA A 512 4.40 10.07 -33.20
CA ALA A 512 5.78 9.82 -33.63
C ALA A 512 5.87 8.59 -34.56
N LEU A 513 5.07 7.54 -34.32
CA LEU A 513 5.02 6.35 -35.20
C LEU A 513 4.47 6.61 -36.60
N LYS A 514 3.83 7.77 -36.85
CA LYS A 514 3.39 8.15 -38.21
C LYS A 514 4.55 8.66 -39.08
N LEU A 515 5.69 8.96 -38.48
CA LEU A 515 6.88 9.41 -39.22
C LEU A 515 7.46 8.26 -40.04
N PRO A 516 7.98 8.51 -41.25
CA PRO A 516 8.79 7.54 -41.97
C PRO A 516 9.96 7.04 -41.10
N PRO A 517 10.41 5.78 -41.22
CA PRO A 517 11.39 5.18 -40.31
C PRO A 517 12.69 5.98 -40.18
N ALA A 518 13.18 6.55 -41.29
CA ALA A 518 14.38 7.38 -41.32
C ALA A 518 14.18 8.71 -40.55
N ASP A 519 13.03 9.33 -40.68
CA ASP A 519 12.70 10.59 -40.01
C ASP A 519 12.46 10.36 -38.51
N LEU A 520 11.82 9.25 -38.16
CA LEU A 520 11.63 8.83 -36.78
C LEU A 520 12.97 8.59 -36.08
N ALA A 521 13.90 7.90 -36.73
CA ALA A 521 15.24 7.67 -36.19
C ALA A 521 16.01 8.99 -36.02
N LYS A 522 15.93 9.91 -36.99
CA LYS A 522 16.54 11.24 -36.91
C LYS A 522 15.94 12.09 -35.79
N ALA A 523 14.62 12.05 -35.62
CA ALA A 523 13.91 12.73 -34.55
C ALA A 523 14.32 12.17 -33.18
N ALA A 524 14.40 10.85 -33.03
CA ALA A 524 14.86 10.21 -31.81
C ALA A 524 16.32 10.59 -31.46
N ALA A 525 17.21 10.63 -32.45
CA ALA A 525 18.61 11.04 -32.23
C ALA A 525 18.75 12.52 -31.82
N SER A 526 17.79 13.36 -32.19
CA SER A 526 17.78 14.81 -31.90
C SER A 526 16.95 15.17 -30.66
N ALA A 527 16.21 14.21 -30.11
CA ALA A 527 15.30 14.40 -28.99
C ALA A 527 16.10 14.65 -27.71
N LYS A 528 16.02 15.87 -27.18
CA LYS A 528 16.56 16.22 -25.86
C LYS A 528 15.39 16.50 -24.92
N PRO A 529 15.45 16.03 -23.65
CA PRO A 529 14.53 16.52 -22.64
C PRO A 529 14.62 18.05 -22.60
N PRO A 530 13.49 18.78 -22.45
CA PRO A 530 13.56 20.20 -22.15
C PRO A 530 14.49 20.38 -20.95
N ALA A 531 15.52 21.23 -21.12
CA ALA A 531 16.36 21.60 -19.98
C ALA A 531 15.44 22.18 -18.89
N PRO A 532 15.64 21.84 -17.60
CA PRO A 532 14.86 22.43 -16.52
C PRO A 532 14.88 23.93 -16.71
N GLY A 533 13.70 24.50 -16.90
CA GLY A 533 13.57 25.89 -17.30
C GLY A 533 14.40 26.75 -16.35
N LYS A 534 15.30 27.56 -16.92
CA LYS A 534 15.86 28.71 -16.21
C LYS A 534 14.71 29.69 -16.02
N GLY A 535 13.77 29.36 -15.12
CA GLY A 535 12.66 30.23 -14.79
C GLY A 535 13.24 31.52 -14.27
N LYS A 536 13.28 32.54 -15.14
CA LYS A 536 13.52 33.91 -14.71
C LYS A 536 12.41 34.23 -13.72
N ILE A 537 12.83 34.61 -12.52
CA ILE A 537 11.96 35.20 -11.50
C ILE A 537 11.54 36.55 -12.08
N ASP A 538 10.30 36.66 -12.55
CA ASP A 538 9.69 37.95 -12.80
C ASP A 538 9.27 38.48 -11.42
N GLY A 539 10.10 39.37 -10.86
CA GLY A 539 9.97 39.83 -9.49
C GLY A 539 8.78 40.77 -9.33
N ARG A 540 8.12 40.67 -8.16
CA ARG A 540 7.01 41.51 -7.67
C ARG A 540 5.67 41.17 -8.30
N ALA A 541 5.11 40.02 -7.95
CA ALA A 541 3.82 39.63 -8.51
C ALA A 541 2.81 39.16 -7.46
N TRP A 542 1.55 39.55 -7.69
CA TRP A 542 0.41 39.23 -6.83
C TRP A 542 0.20 37.72 -6.80
N GLY A 543 0.12 37.17 -5.60
CA GLY A 543 -0.19 35.77 -5.37
C GLY A 543 -1.54 35.61 -4.68
N VAL A 544 -1.94 34.36 -4.47
CA VAL A 544 -3.05 34.00 -3.58
C VAL A 544 -2.82 32.61 -3.00
N HIS A 545 -3.27 32.38 -1.77
CA HIS A 545 -3.41 31.05 -1.22
C HIS A 545 -4.70 30.41 -1.73
N GLY A 546 -4.65 29.18 -2.27
CA GLY A 546 -5.84 28.49 -2.75
C GLY A 546 -6.87 28.23 -1.65
N SER A 547 -6.74 27.08 -1.00
CA SER A 547 -7.52 26.69 0.17
C SER A 547 -6.59 26.48 1.37
N ALA A 548 -7.06 26.72 2.60
CA ALA A 548 -6.25 26.51 3.82
C ALA A 548 -5.79 25.05 4.01
N GLY A 549 -6.45 24.10 3.35
CA GLY A 549 -6.17 22.67 3.36
C GLY A 549 -5.76 22.11 2.00
N SER A 550 -5.50 20.81 1.99
CA SER A 550 -5.02 20.08 0.81
C SER A 550 -6.15 19.65 -0.12
N ALA A 551 -6.68 20.58 -0.91
CA ALA A 551 -7.68 20.29 -1.93
C ALA A 551 -7.45 21.10 -3.20
N ALA A 552 -7.91 20.56 -4.33
CA ALA A 552 -7.98 21.26 -5.60
C ALA A 552 -9.44 21.54 -5.99
N PRO A 553 -9.71 22.59 -6.77
CA PRO A 553 -11.04 22.82 -7.32
C PRO A 553 -11.53 21.61 -8.12
N PRO A 554 -12.84 21.33 -8.14
CA PRO A 554 -13.40 20.32 -9.04
C PRO A 554 -12.97 20.58 -10.49
N ARG A 555 -12.62 19.52 -11.23
CA ARG A 555 -12.05 19.63 -12.59
C ARG A 555 -12.84 20.54 -13.54
N HIS A 556 -14.17 20.52 -13.45
CA HIS A 556 -15.06 21.32 -14.29
C HIS A 556 -14.99 22.84 -14.00
N MET A 557 -14.40 23.24 -12.88
CA MET A 557 -14.22 24.64 -12.48
C MET A 557 -12.84 25.22 -12.84
N TRP A 558 -11.91 24.42 -13.36
CA TRP A 558 -10.53 24.88 -13.56
C TRP A 558 -10.42 26.05 -14.54
N ASP A 559 -11.16 26.00 -15.64
CA ASP A 559 -11.14 27.08 -16.64
C ASP A 559 -11.70 28.39 -16.06
N PHE A 560 -12.72 28.27 -15.21
CA PHE A 560 -13.25 29.39 -14.45
C PHE A 560 -12.17 29.98 -13.54
N TRP A 561 -11.55 29.17 -12.68
CA TRP A 561 -10.56 29.64 -11.72
C TRP A 561 -9.30 30.20 -12.38
N ILE A 562 -8.78 29.53 -13.41
CA ILE A 562 -7.62 30.01 -14.17
C ILE A 562 -7.90 31.36 -14.81
N ARG A 563 -9.10 31.55 -15.38
CA ARG A 563 -9.52 32.84 -15.92
C ARG A 563 -9.62 33.91 -14.82
N GLU A 564 -10.25 33.58 -13.70
CA GLU A 564 -10.37 34.49 -12.56
C GLU A 564 -9.01 34.97 -12.03
N LEU A 565 -8.07 34.04 -11.85
CA LEU A 565 -6.70 34.34 -11.43
C LEU A 565 -5.99 35.26 -12.43
N LYS A 566 -6.13 34.99 -13.74
CA LYS A 566 -5.53 35.81 -14.80
C LYS A 566 -6.13 37.21 -14.86
N ASP A 567 -7.45 37.33 -14.69
CA ASP A 567 -8.16 38.60 -14.72
C ASP A 567 -7.77 39.48 -13.53
N MET A 568 -7.58 38.88 -12.35
CA MET A 568 -7.04 39.56 -11.17
C MET A 568 -5.54 39.90 -11.30
N GLY A 569 -4.83 39.35 -12.30
CA GLY A 569 -3.40 39.54 -12.46
C GLY A 569 -2.53 38.67 -11.56
N ILE A 570 -3.10 37.62 -10.96
CA ILE A 570 -2.37 36.68 -10.11
C ILE A 570 -1.34 35.91 -10.93
N LYS A 571 -0.11 35.84 -10.41
CA LYS A 571 1.03 35.13 -11.00
C LYS A 571 1.56 33.99 -10.14
N TRP A 572 1.14 33.95 -8.88
CA TRP A 572 1.63 33.00 -7.90
C TRP A 572 0.45 32.35 -7.19
N TYR A 573 0.45 31.03 -7.07
CA TYR A 573 -0.63 30.32 -6.40
C TYR A 573 -0.05 29.31 -5.42
N LYS A 574 -0.42 29.42 -4.15
CA LYS A 574 -0.05 28.41 -3.16
C LYS A 574 -1.08 27.31 -3.08
N GLN A 575 -0.59 26.09 -3.11
CA GLN A 575 -1.37 24.87 -3.05
C GLN A 575 -0.82 23.95 -1.96
N CYS A 576 -1.64 23.60 -0.98
CA CYS A 576 -1.33 22.52 -0.04
C CYS A 576 -1.54 21.17 -0.71
N ASP A 577 -0.66 20.22 -0.46
CA ASP A 577 -0.75 18.87 -1.00
C ASP A 577 -0.34 17.82 0.05
N SER A 578 -1.34 17.17 0.63
CA SER A 578 -1.21 16.05 1.58
C SER A 578 -1.53 14.69 0.94
N THR A 579 -1.81 14.65 -0.37
CA THR A 579 -2.31 13.44 -1.03
C THR A 579 -1.22 12.37 -1.21
N GLY A 580 -1.63 11.12 -1.40
CA GLY A 580 -0.72 10.01 -1.72
C GLY A 580 -0.04 10.16 -3.10
N PRO A 581 0.89 9.25 -3.44
CA PRO A 581 1.65 9.31 -4.70
C PRO A 581 0.79 9.09 -5.95
N ASP A 582 -0.39 8.49 -5.80
CA ASP A 582 -1.31 8.11 -6.87
C ASP A 582 -2.39 9.17 -7.15
N ASP A 583 -2.11 10.44 -6.85
CA ASP A 583 -3.03 11.53 -7.13
C ASP A 583 -3.22 11.76 -8.65
N ILE A 584 -4.27 11.14 -9.21
CA ILE A 584 -4.59 11.13 -10.65
C ILE A 584 -6.08 11.32 -10.99
N GLY A 585 -6.95 11.46 -9.99
CA GLY A 585 -8.41 11.59 -10.17
C GLY A 585 -8.89 13.02 -10.48
N ASP A 586 -10.20 13.23 -10.45
CA ASP A 586 -10.84 14.52 -10.77
C ASP A 586 -10.57 15.62 -9.72
N GLY A 587 -10.19 15.22 -8.50
CA GLY A 587 -9.71 16.12 -7.44
C GLY A 587 -8.19 16.26 -7.40
N SER A 588 -7.48 15.90 -8.47
CA SER A 588 -6.03 15.84 -8.43
C SER A 588 -5.37 17.20 -8.28
N ILE A 589 -4.68 17.36 -7.15
CA ILE A 589 -3.86 18.51 -6.81
C ILE A 589 -2.68 18.61 -7.78
N PHE A 590 -2.06 17.47 -8.09
CA PHE A 590 -0.97 17.44 -9.06
C PHE A 590 -1.40 18.00 -10.42
N ARG A 591 -2.52 17.51 -10.96
CA ARG A 591 -3.01 17.98 -12.27
C ARG A 591 -3.49 19.42 -12.23
N TRP A 592 -4.11 19.88 -11.15
CA TRP A 592 -4.48 21.28 -10.96
C TRP A 592 -3.27 22.21 -10.98
N VAL A 593 -2.21 21.83 -10.26
CA VAL A 593 -0.93 22.55 -10.25
C VAL A 593 -0.27 22.60 -11.62
N LEU A 594 -0.36 21.53 -12.42
CA LEU A 594 0.10 21.56 -13.81
C LEU A 594 -0.73 22.52 -14.67
N ALA A 595 -2.06 22.54 -14.49
CA ALA A 595 -2.93 23.47 -15.21
C ALA A 595 -2.61 24.94 -14.88
N LEU A 596 -2.29 25.25 -13.62
CA LEU A 596 -1.80 26.57 -13.20
C LEU A 596 -0.48 26.94 -13.89
N ARG A 597 0.51 26.02 -13.88
CA ARG A 597 1.80 26.19 -14.56
C ARG A 597 1.59 26.48 -16.05
N ASP A 598 0.78 25.68 -16.73
CA ASP A 598 0.51 25.82 -18.18
C ASP A 598 -0.24 27.11 -18.49
N ALA A 599 -1.01 27.61 -17.53
CA ALA A 599 -1.65 28.92 -17.59
C ALA A 599 -0.70 30.09 -17.32
N GLY A 600 0.58 29.85 -17.00
CA GLY A 600 1.57 30.87 -16.68
C GLY A 600 1.43 31.43 -15.26
N ILE A 601 0.83 30.66 -14.35
CA ILE A 601 0.70 30.95 -12.92
C ILE A 601 1.67 30.02 -12.18
N THR A 602 2.63 30.60 -11.46
CA THR A 602 3.69 29.85 -10.78
C THR A 602 3.15 29.19 -9.52
N PRO A 603 3.15 27.84 -9.42
CA PRO A 603 2.69 27.16 -8.22
C PRO A 603 3.79 27.13 -7.15
N VAL A 604 3.39 27.36 -5.89
CA VAL A 604 4.16 27.01 -4.69
C VAL A 604 3.43 25.89 -3.98
N VAL A 605 4.06 24.73 -3.85
CA VAL A 605 3.44 23.54 -3.28
C VAL A 605 3.91 23.39 -1.83
N ARG A 606 2.96 23.43 -0.90
CA ARG A 606 3.20 23.05 0.50
C ARG A 606 2.92 21.56 0.63
N TYR A 607 3.97 20.79 0.92
CA TYR A 607 3.85 19.35 1.16
C TYR A 607 3.37 19.15 2.59
N GLN A 608 2.05 19.08 2.75
CA GLN A 608 1.40 19.19 4.06
C GLN A 608 1.37 17.82 4.75
N GLN A 609 2.23 17.64 5.74
CA GLN A 609 2.22 16.51 6.65
C GLN A 609 1.69 16.97 8.00
N GLY A 610 0.55 16.43 8.44
CA GLY A 610 0.06 16.69 9.78
C GLY A 610 1.03 16.13 10.83
N HIS A 611 1.32 16.93 11.86
CA HIS A 611 2.25 16.58 12.93
C HIS A 611 3.62 16.13 12.37
N GLN A 612 4.26 16.95 11.55
CA GLN A 612 5.56 16.59 10.96
C GLN A 612 6.65 16.40 12.02
N PHE A 613 6.73 17.28 13.02
CA PHE A 613 7.87 17.37 13.93
C PHE A 613 7.71 16.43 15.15
N PRO A 614 8.79 15.93 15.76
CA PRO A 614 10.21 16.19 15.50
C PRO A 614 10.79 15.46 14.27
N ASN A 615 9.96 14.69 13.57
CA ASN A 615 10.40 13.86 12.48
C ASN A 615 10.70 14.68 11.21
N ARG A 616 11.41 14.03 10.29
CA ARG A 616 11.61 14.52 8.93
C ARG A 616 10.32 14.39 8.12
N LEU A 617 10.21 15.18 7.06
CA LEU A 617 9.14 15.02 6.08
C LEU A 617 9.15 13.59 5.51
N ALA A 618 7.98 12.96 5.39
CA ALA A 618 7.86 11.59 4.95
C ALA A 618 8.38 11.40 3.52
N GLY A 619 9.01 10.24 3.25
CA GLY A 619 9.63 9.90 1.97
C GLY A 619 8.74 10.13 0.74
N VAL A 620 7.45 9.83 0.90
CA VAL A 620 6.43 10.02 -0.15
C VAL A 620 6.38 11.46 -0.68
N PHE A 621 6.58 12.46 0.18
CA PHE A 621 6.56 13.86 -0.25
C PHE A 621 7.79 14.22 -1.08
N PHE A 622 8.94 13.61 -0.82
CA PHE A 622 10.14 13.79 -1.66
C PHE A 622 9.99 13.12 -3.04
N ASP A 623 9.31 11.97 -3.10
CA ASP A 623 8.97 11.35 -4.39
C ASP A 623 7.98 12.22 -5.18
N LYS A 624 7.02 12.85 -4.49
CA LYS A 624 6.14 13.85 -5.10
C LYS A 624 6.90 15.09 -5.57
N MET A 625 7.83 15.62 -4.78
CA MET A 625 8.73 16.70 -5.23
C MET A 625 9.45 16.33 -6.53
N SER A 626 9.94 15.09 -6.62
CA SER A 626 10.57 14.58 -7.86
C SER A 626 9.60 14.58 -9.04
N ARG A 627 8.35 14.20 -8.80
CA ARG A 627 7.28 14.21 -9.81
C ARG A 627 6.93 15.63 -10.27
N TYR A 628 6.72 16.57 -9.35
CA TYR A 628 6.47 17.99 -9.66
C TYR A 628 7.66 18.64 -10.37
N ALA A 629 8.89 18.38 -9.92
CA ALA A 629 10.09 18.98 -10.48
C ALA A 629 10.34 18.55 -11.93
N ARG A 630 10.04 17.29 -12.31
CA ARG A 630 10.08 16.82 -13.71
C ARG A 630 9.17 17.63 -14.63
N GLU A 631 8.08 18.13 -14.08
CA GLU A 631 7.10 18.97 -14.75
C GLU A 631 7.41 20.48 -14.58
N GLY A 632 8.59 20.85 -14.07
CA GLY A 632 9.00 22.24 -13.91
C GLY A 632 8.35 22.98 -12.74
N VAL A 633 7.60 22.29 -11.87
CA VAL A 633 7.05 22.84 -10.64
C VAL A 633 8.04 22.56 -9.50
N VAL A 634 8.74 23.60 -9.07
CA VAL A 634 9.92 23.43 -8.20
C VAL A 634 9.79 24.09 -6.83
N TRP A 635 8.89 25.04 -6.60
CA TRP A 635 8.81 25.75 -5.32
C TRP A 635 8.10 24.91 -4.26
N ALA A 636 8.84 24.51 -3.22
CA ALA A 636 8.36 23.58 -2.20
C ALA A 636 8.47 24.17 -0.79
N GLU A 637 7.36 24.23 -0.06
CA GLU A 637 7.40 24.31 1.40
C GLU A 637 7.46 22.90 1.98
N ILE A 638 8.52 22.64 2.75
CA ILE A 638 8.86 21.32 3.29
C ILE A 638 8.47 21.16 4.78
N GLY A 639 7.57 22.04 5.24
CA GLY A 639 6.95 22.05 6.55
C GLY A 639 5.97 23.22 6.65
N ASN A 640 5.00 23.11 7.58
CA ASN A 640 3.95 24.11 7.77
C ASN A 640 4.41 25.24 8.70
N GLU A 641 4.07 25.18 9.99
CA GLU A 641 4.35 26.21 11.00
C GLU A 641 4.98 25.58 12.26
N PRO A 642 6.28 25.24 12.24
CA PRO A 642 6.90 24.41 13.28
C PRO A 642 6.90 24.99 14.70
N ASN A 643 6.57 26.27 14.86
CA ASN A 643 6.40 26.88 16.18
C ASN A 643 5.01 26.64 16.79
N LEU A 644 4.09 25.98 16.09
CA LEU A 644 2.78 25.63 16.61
C LEU A 644 2.73 24.21 17.16
N ILE A 645 2.01 24.08 18.26
CA ILE A 645 1.87 22.84 19.05
C ILE A 645 1.32 21.67 18.21
N HIS A 646 0.38 21.95 17.31
CA HIS A 646 -0.28 20.93 16.48
C HIS A 646 0.57 20.43 15.31
N GLU A 647 1.75 21.03 15.07
CA GLU A 647 2.70 20.54 14.07
C GLU A 647 3.61 19.43 14.62
N TRP A 648 3.45 19.04 15.89
CA TRP A 648 4.29 18.06 16.57
C TRP A 648 3.53 16.82 17.05
N GLN A 649 4.14 15.63 16.95
CA GLN A 649 3.52 14.30 17.21
C GLN A 649 3.28 13.94 18.69
N TRP A 650 3.36 14.90 19.63
CA TRP A 650 3.69 14.64 21.04
C TRP A 650 2.52 14.29 21.99
N PRO A 651 2.82 14.06 23.29
CA PRO A 651 2.26 14.85 24.41
C PRO A 651 3.05 16.17 24.63
N VAL A 652 2.41 17.30 24.37
CA VAL A 652 3.02 18.53 23.82
C VAL A 652 3.72 19.49 24.82
N GLU A 653 4.20 18.97 25.94
CA GLU A 653 4.52 19.74 27.17
C GLU A 653 5.95 20.33 27.23
N GLU A 654 6.77 20.10 26.20
CA GLU A 654 8.18 20.51 26.12
C GLU A 654 8.52 21.38 24.89
N MET A 655 7.58 21.60 23.96
CA MET A 655 7.87 22.26 22.68
C MET A 655 7.83 23.77 22.87
N THR A 656 9.01 24.40 22.91
CA THR A 656 9.15 25.85 23.09
C THR A 656 10.51 26.32 22.60
N TRP A 657 10.58 27.58 22.15
CA TRP A 657 11.85 28.23 21.80
C TRP A 657 12.83 28.27 22.98
N GLN A 658 12.33 28.15 24.22
CA GLN A 658 13.15 28.14 25.43
C GLN A 658 13.94 26.83 25.60
N LYS A 659 13.55 25.73 24.94
CA LYS A 659 14.28 24.47 24.99
C LYS A 659 15.22 24.36 23.78
N GLY A 660 16.52 24.27 24.06
CA GLY A 660 17.54 24.12 23.03
C GLY A 660 17.36 22.88 22.14
N GLU A 661 16.70 21.84 22.66
CA GLU A 661 16.37 20.65 21.86
C GLU A 661 15.37 20.95 20.74
N SER A 662 14.31 21.72 21.00
CA SER A 662 13.36 22.12 19.95
C SER A 662 14.06 22.89 18.83
N ILE A 663 14.95 23.82 19.21
CA ILE A 663 15.75 24.61 18.26
C ILE A 663 16.70 23.73 17.44
N ARG A 664 17.41 22.81 18.10
CA ARG A 664 18.30 21.83 17.45
C ARG A 664 17.53 20.99 16.44
N THR A 665 16.42 20.39 16.88
CA THR A 665 15.62 19.48 16.08
C THR A 665 15.10 20.17 14.83
N LEU A 666 14.45 21.33 14.95
CA LEU A 666 13.93 22.07 13.80
C LEU A 666 15.03 22.45 12.80
N SER A 667 16.18 22.88 13.31
CA SER A 667 17.32 23.28 12.47
C SER A 667 17.90 22.10 11.68
N GLU A 668 18.12 20.97 12.34
CA GLU A 668 18.69 19.77 11.71
C GLU A 668 17.70 19.11 10.76
N VAL A 669 16.41 19.03 11.12
CA VAL A 669 15.36 18.54 10.23
C VAL A 669 15.31 19.37 8.95
N TRP A 670 15.30 20.71 9.07
CA TRP A 670 15.31 21.58 7.89
C TRP A 670 16.53 21.34 7.00
N LEU A 671 17.75 21.32 7.56
CA LEU A 671 18.97 21.10 6.78
C LEU A 671 18.89 19.79 5.98
N ASN A 672 18.45 18.71 6.63
CA ASN A 672 18.37 17.40 6.00
C ASN A 672 17.27 17.33 4.92
N ASP A 673 16.09 17.89 5.19
CA ASP A 673 14.95 17.87 4.28
C ASP A 673 15.15 18.81 3.09
N ALA A 674 15.78 19.96 3.31
CA ALA A 674 16.13 20.87 2.23
C ALA A 674 17.17 20.24 1.26
N GLU A 675 18.18 19.54 1.78
CA GLU A 675 19.15 18.82 0.95
C GLU A 675 18.50 17.67 0.16
N GLU A 676 17.56 16.94 0.77
CA GLU A 676 16.78 15.91 0.07
C GLU A 676 15.90 16.53 -1.03
N ALA A 677 15.15 17.59 -0.73
CA ALA A 677 14.31 18.28 -1.70
C ALA A 677 15.11 18.77 -2.92
N LEU A 678 16.31 19.32 -2.69
CA LEU A 678 17.23 19.72 -3.76
C LEU A 678 17.69 18.52 -4.62
N ARG A 679 17.99 17.37 -3.99
CA ARG A 679 18.32 16.13 -4.73
C ARG A 679 17.14 15.62 -5.56
N ARG A 680 15.91 15.93 -5.15
CA ARG A 680 14.68 15.64 -5.90
C ARG A 680 14.32 16.70 -6.93
N GLY A 681 15.13 17.75 -7.10
CA GLY A 681 14.90 18.81 -8.07
C GLY A 681 13.93 19.91 -7.62
N ALA A 682 13.45 19.85 -6.37
CA ALA A 682 12.67 20.92 -5.76
C ALA A 682 13.56 21.98 -5.11
N ARG A 683 12.99 23.17 -4.93
CA ARG A 683 13.56 24.34 -4.27
C ARG A 683 12.89 24.48 -2.90
N PRO A 684 13.56 24.07 -1.81
CA PRO A 684 12.96 24.05 -0.49
C PRO A 684 12.90 25.44 0.15
N ALA A 685 11.82 25.70 0.87
CA ALA A 685 11.68 26.84 1.75
C ALA A 685 12.37 26.60 3.10
N TRP A 686 12.93 27.65 3.70
CA TRP A 686 12.91 27.79 5.15
C TRP A 686 11.48 28.01 5.63
N TYR A 687 11.14 27.43 6.79
CA TYR A 687 9.77 27.44 7.32
C TYR A 687 9.25 28.85 7.55
N ALA A 688 7.98 29.06 7.19
CA ALA A 688 7.22 30.17 7.74
C ALA A 688 6.86 29.83 9.19
N MET A 689 7.20 30.72 10.12
CA MET A 689 6.72 30.58 11.50
C MET A 689 5.32 31.19 11.56
N ALA A 690 4.42 30.56 12.30
CA ALA A 690 3.15 31.15 12.65
C ALA A 690 3.38 32.46 13.41
N PRO A 691 2.59 33.51 13.10
CA PRO A 691 2.78 34.79 13.72
C PRO A 691 2.00 34.74 15.07
N THR A 692 2.75 34.64 16.18
CA THR A 692 2.18 34.36 17.52
C THR A 692 2.43 35.46 18.56
N ASP A 693 3.26 36.44 18.23
CA ASP A 693 3.66 37.52 19.14
C ASP A 693 2.68 38.68 19.03
N TRP A 694 1.48 38.46 19.58
CA TRP A 694 0.36 39.41 19.58
C TRP A 694 0.46 40.45 20.73
N GLN A 695 -0.24 41.57 20.60
CA GLN A 695 -0.48 42.57 21.68
C GLN A 695 0.78 43.14 22.36
N GLY A 696 1.88 43.28 21.63
CA GLY A 696 3.11 43.82 22.20
C GLY A 696 3.94 42.80 22.99
N GLY A 697 3.51 41.55 23.22
CA GLY A 697 4.24 40.52 23.96
C GLY A 697 5.03 39.50 23.12
N VAL A 698 6.12 38.96 23.68
CA VAL A 698 6.80 37.76 23.17
C VAL A 698 6.00 36.55 23.67
N ASN A 699 5.52 35.70 22.76
CA ASN A 699 4.82 34.49 23.17
C ASN A 699 5.78 33.59 23.97
N PRO A 700 5.44 33.22 25.21
CA PRO A 700 6.37 32.51 26.09
C PRO A 700 6.78 31.13 25.57
N PHE A 701 6.03 30.54 24.64
CA PHE A 701 6.29 29.20 24.13
C PHE A 701 6.52 29.18 22.62
N PHE A 702 5.70 29.92 21.87
CA PHE A 702 5.55 29.74 20.43
C PHE A 702 6.09 30.90 19.59
N SER A 703 6.82 31.84 20.20
CA SER A 703 7.31 33.05 19.52
C SER A 703 8.06 32.75 18.23
N GLY A 704 7.43 33.06 17.10
CA GLY A 704 8.02 32.97 15.76
C GLY A 704 9.38 33.68 15.66
N PRO A 705 9.51 34.96 16.10
CA PRO A 705 10.78 35.69 16.10
C PRO A 705 11.87 34.98 16.92
N LYS A 706 11.53 34.36 18.05
CA LYS A 706 12.49 33.61 18.88
C LYS A 706 12.92 32.30 18.24
N PHE A 707 12.01 31.55 17.64
CA PHE A 707 12.38 30.38 16.85
C PHE A 707 13.31 30.75 15.70
N GLN A 708 13.00 31.81 14.94
CA GLN A 708 13.87 32.31 13.87
C GLN A 708 15.27 32.68 14.39
N GLU A 709 15.35 33.51 15.44
CA GLU A 709 16.62 33.93 16.05
C GLU A 709 17.48 32.73 16.43
N LEU A 710 16.90 31.79 17.18
CA LEU A 710 17.64 30.71 17.81
C LEU A 710 17.99 29.60 16.83
N CYS A 711 17.12 29.25 15.88
CA CYS A 711 17.45 28.29 14.83
C CYS A 711 18.59 28.79 13.95
N TRP A 712 18.54 30.05 13.50
CA TRP A 712 19.63 30.60 12.68
C TRP A 712 20.93 30.75 13.47
N ARG A 713 20.87 31.09 14.76
CA ARG A 713 22.04 31.04 15.65
C ARG A 713 22.61 29.63 15.77
N TYR A 714 21.75 28.62 15.92
CA TYR A 714 22.18 27.23 16.00
C TYR A 714 22.86 26.77 14.69
N ILE A 715 22.27 27.09 13.54
CA ILE A 715 22.85 26.78 12.22
C ILE A 715 24.17 27.52 12.02
N GLY A 716 24.24 28.80 12.39
CA GLY A 716 25.43 29.64 12.22
C GLY A 716 26.58 29.35 13.18
N SER A 717 26.31 28.67 14.31
CA SER A 717 27.32 28.39 15.35
C SER A 717 28.31 27.27 14.99
N ASP A 718 27.98 26.45 13.98
CA ASP A 718 28.86 25.39 13.47
C ASP A 718 29.21 25.65 12.00
N GLY A 719 30.49 25.53 11.66
CA GLY A 719 30.99 25.80 10.31
C GLY A 719 30.41 24.86 9.25
N GLY A 720 30.15 23.59 9.61
CA GLY A 720 29.54 22.60 8.74
C GLY A 720 28.07 22.93 8.43
N ARG A 721 27.26 23.15 9.47
CA ARG A 721 25.85 23.56 9.32
C ARG A 721 25.69 24.85 8.52
N LYS A 722 26.51 25.86 8.83
CA LYS A 722 26.52 27.14 8.12
C LYS A 722 26.76 26.97 6.62
N GLU A 723 27.73 26.13 6.24
CA GLU A 723 28.03 25.92 4.82
C GLU A 723 26.97 25.06 4.12
N ARG A 724 26.36 24.08 4.81
CA ARG A 724 25.19 23.35 4.31
C ARG A 724 24.03 24.28 3.99
N ALA A 725 23.67 25.17 4.91
CA ALA A 725 22.62 26.18 4.70
C ALA A 725 22.93 27.10 3.50
N ARG A 726 24.17 27.59 3.38
CA ARG A 726 24.60 28.38 2.22
C ARG A 726 24.48 27.60 0.92
N ALA A 727 24.90 26.34 0.91
CA ALA A 727 24.80 25.48 -0.26
C ALA A 727 23.35 25.25 -0.67
N ILE A 728 22.42 25.09 0.29
CA ILE A 728 20.99 24.99 0.03
C ILE A 728 20.49 26.23 -0.71
N PHE A 729 20.75 27.43 -0.18
CA PHE A 729 20.27 28.67 -0.80
C PHE A 729 20.92 28.96 -2.16
N ARG A 730 22.23 28.69 -2.31
CA ARG A 730 22.91 28.83 -3.62
C ARG A 730 22.34 27.89 -4.69
N LYS A 731 21.77 26.75 -4.29
CA LYS A 731 21.10 25.80 -5.19
C LYS A 731 19.62 26.11 -5.41
N GLY A 732 19.13 27.23 -4.89
CA GLY A 732 17.77 27.71 -5.14
C GLY A 732 16.80 27.53 -3.97
N GLY A 733 17.28 27.22 -2.77
CA GLY A 733 16.49 27.38 -1.56
C GLY A 733 15.97 28.81 -1.39
N TRP A 734 14.88 28.98 -0.65
CA TRP A 734 14.20 30.26 -0.44
C TRP A 734 13.62 30.37 0.96
N VAL A 735 13.03 31.51 1.31
CA VAL A 735 12.50 31.77 2.67
C VAL A 735 10.99 32.00 2.59
N ALA A 736 10.20 31.15 3.25
CA ALA A 736 8.78 31.40 3.45
C ALA A 736 8.55 32.26 4.69
N VAL A 737 7.58 33.16 4.64
CA VAL A 737 7.19 34.03 5.76
C VAL A 737 5.68 34.24 5.80
N HIS A 738 5.16 34.47 7.00
CA HIS A 738 3.82 35.00 7.21
C HIS A 738 3.95 36.50 7.49
N VAL A 739 3.34 37.34 6.65
CA VAL A 739 3.31 38.80 6.85
C VAL A 739 1.91 39.33 6.59
N ALA A 740 1.46 40.25 7.42
CA ALA A 740 0.11 40.77 7.30
C ALA A 740 0.01 42.21 7.77
N ALA A 741 -0.98 42.90 7.23
CA ALA A 741 -1.41 44.19 7.74
C ALA A 741 -2.43 43.97 8.85
N TYR A 742 -1.93 43.62 10.04
CA TYR A 742 -2.74 43.45 11.25
C TYR A 742 -3.04 44.81 11.91
N GLU A 743 -2.57 45.01 13.14
CA GLU A 743 -2.87 46.17 13.99
C GLU A 743 -2.00 47.40 13.67
N PHE A 744 -1.04 47.26 12.76
CA PHE A 744 0.00 48.25 12.52
C PHE A 744 -0.04 48.85 11.11
N PRO A 745 0.40 50.11 10.96
CA PRO A 745 0.70 50.70 9.65
C PRO A 745 1.65 49.83 8.82
N PHE A 746 1.56 49.93 7.50
CA PHE A 746 2.36 49.11 6.58
C PHE A 746 3.87 49.34 6.73
N ASP A 747 4.28 50.55 7.11
CA ASP A 747 5.67 50.97 7.30
C ASP A 747 6.21 50.69 8.72
N PHE A 748 5.41 50.10 9.60
CA PHE A 748 5.79 49.77 10.97
C PHE A 748 7.12 49.00 11.02
N ASP A 749 8.05 49.48 11.84
CA ASP A 749 9.36 48.87 12.00
C ASP A 749 9.27 47.69 12.99
N PRO A 750 9.48 46.43 12.54
CA PRO A 750 9.39 45.26 13.40
C PRO A 750 10.45 45.27 14.52
N PHE A 751 11.50 46.08 14.44
CA PHE A 751 12.56 46.15 15.46
C PHE A 751 12.49 47.37 16.37
N ASN A 752 11.69 48.38 16.02
CA ASN A 752 11.69 49.67 16.71
C ASN A 752 10.28 50.19 16.97
N HIS A 753 9.62 49.59 17.95
CA HIS A 753 8.21 49.84 18.29
C HIS A 753 8.02 50.52 19.66
N GLY A 754 9.01 51.30 20.12
CA GLY A 754 8.85 52.22 21.27
C GLY A 754 8.70 51.61 22.67
N VAL A 755 8.73 50.29 22.81
CA VAL A 755 8.65 49.57 24.10
C VAL A 755 9.99 48.88 24.35
N GLY A 756 10.79 49.43 25.27
CA GLY A 756 12.16 48.96 25.52
C GLY A 756 12.23 47.47 25.89
N GLY A 757 13.07 46.72 25.17
CA GLY A 757 13.55 45.39 25.57
C GLY A 757 12.77 44.16 25.05
N ARG A 758 11.90 44.26 24.04
CA ARG A 758 11.15 43.10 23.50
C ARG A 758 11.71 42.57 22.16
N ALA A 759 11.37 41.33 21.83
CA ALA A 759 11.76 40.66 20.57
C ALA A 759 11.13 41.36 19.35
N PRO A 760 11.66 41.14 18.13
CA PRO A 760 11.10 41.73 16.92
C PRO A 760 9.64 41.32 16.68
N TRP A 761 8.85 42.20 16.06
CA TRP A 761 7.46 41.94 15.68
C TRP A 761 7.36 41.20 14.35
N ASP A 762 6.82 39.97 14.33
CA ASP A 762 6.49 39.27 13.07
C ASP A 762 5.03 39.47 12.62
N MET A 763 4.17 39.97 13.51
CA MET A 763 2.77 40.35 13.26
C MET A 763 2.62 41.68 12.49
N CYS A 764 3.41 41.92 11.45
CA CYS A 764 3.32 43.15 10.64
C CYS A 764 3.74 42.91 9.19
N LEU A 765 3.45 43.87 8.30
CA LEU A 765 3.72 43.73 6.88
C LEU A 765 5.23 43.63 6.58
N ARG A 766 6.04 44.28 7.43
CA ARG A 766 7.52 44.22 7.40
C ARG A 766 8.10 43.07 8.22
N GLY A 767 7.28 42.16 8.75
CA GLY A 767 7.72 41.00 9.55
C GLY A 767 8.74 40.09 8.82
N TYR A 768 8.76 40.11 7.49
CA TYR A 768 9.77 39.43 6.67
C TYR A 768 11.22 39.89 6.95
N GLU A 769 11.41 41.07 7.53
CA GLU A 769 12.73 41.58 7.89
C GLU A 769 13.36 40.81 9.05
N VAL A 770 12.55 40.14 9.87
CA VAL A 770 12.99 39.31 11.00
C VAL A 770 13.85 38.12 10.53
N PRO A 771 13.34 37.18 9.70
CA PRO A 771 14.18 36.11 9.16
C PRO A 771 15.30 36.65 8.27
N ARG A 772 15.08 37.76 7.53
CA ARG A 772 16.14 38.38 6.72
C ARG A 772 17.35 38.80 7.56
N LYS A 773 17.12 39.44 8.70
CA LYS A 773 18.18 39.84 9.64
C LYS A 773 18.93 38.62 10.18
N TYR A 774 18.22 37.65 10.74
CA TYR A 774 18.86 36.51 11.40
C TYR A 774 19.61 35.60 10.42
N ILE A 775 19.12 35.42 9.19
CA ILE A 775 19.86 34.70 8.14
C ILE A 775 21.15 35.45 7.78
N ALA A 776 21.06 36.78 7.58
CA ALA A 776 22.22 37.59 7.23
C ALA A 776 23.29 37.58 8.32
N GLU A 777 22.91 37.73 9.59
CA GLU A 777 23.85 37.74 10.71
C GLU A 777 24.53 36.38 10.91
N ASN A 778 23.81 35.28 10.74
CA ASN A 778 24.33 33.95 11.10
C ASN A 778 25.04 33.24 9.94
N ILE A 779 24.51 33.34 8.72
CA ILE A 779 25.08 32.67 7.55
C ILE A 779 25.62 33.64 6.48
N GLY A 780 25.46 34.95 6.63
CA GLY A 780 26.05 35.95 5.73
C GLY A 780 25.41 35.98 4.35
N LEU A 781 24.15 35.54 4.23
CA LEU A 781 23.34 35.68 3.02
C LEU A 781 22.10 36.52 3.32
N THR A 782 21.67 37.33 2.38
CA THR A 782 20.57 38.29 2.58
C THR A 782 19.34 37.89 1.75
N PRO A 783 18.26 37.37 2.36
CA PRO A 783 16.98 37.11 1.69
C PRO A 783 16.44 38.34 0.97
N GLY A 784 15.93 38.16 -0.25
CA GLY A 784 15.47 39.20 -1.15
C GLY A 784 16.57 39.89 -1.96
N LYS A 785 17.85 39.72 -1.59
CA LYS A 785 19.01 40.16 -2.39
C LYS A 785 19.72 38.98 -3.07
N GLU A 786 19.96 37.91 -2.32
CA GLU A 786 20.75 36.75 -2.77
C GLU A 786 19.91 35.50 -2.98
N MET A 787 18.73 35.44 -2.37
CA MET A 787 17.80 34.32 -2.47
C MET A 787 16.36 34.85 -2.38
N PRO A 788 15.36 34.12 -2.90
CA PRO A 788 13.96 34.53 -2.80
C PRO A 788 13.46 34.49 -1.36
N ILE A 789 12.58 35.43 -1.03
CA ILE A 789 11.74 35.49 0.16
C ILE A 789 10.30 35.76 -0.29
N MET A 790 9.40 34.88 0.10
CA MET A 790 8.00 34.93 -0.35
C MET A 790 7.10 34.86 0.85
N SER A 791 6.07 35.69 0.87
CA SER A 791 4.99 35.50 1.81
C SER A 791 4.01 34.51 1.23
N THR A 792 3.74 33.47 2.01
CA THR A 792 2.95 32.33 1.57
C THR A 792 1.62 32.25 2.29
N GLU A 793 1.39 33.08 3.29
CA GLU A 793 0.15 33.13 4.05
C GLU A 793 0.06 34.46 4.79
N SER A 794 -1.15 34.82 5.24
CA SER A 794 -1.52 36.09 5.92
C SER A 794 -1.99 37.20 4.96
N GLY A 795 -1.62 38.47 5.13
CA GLY A 795 -2.14 39.63 4.38
C GLY A 795 -3.24 40.44 5.09
N VAL A 796 -4.35 40.71 4.41
CA VAL A 796 -5.50 41.43 4.98
C VAL A 796 -6.66 40.45 5.10
N PHE A 797 -7.10 40.18 6.33
CA PHE A 797 -8.19 39.24 6.60
C PHE A 797 -9.55 39.85 6.26
N THR A 798 -10.50 39.01 5.85
CA THR A 798 -11.87 39.44 5.56
C THR A 798 -12.55 39.97 6.84
N PRO A 799 -13.58 40.82 6.73
CA PRO A 799 -14.29 41.39 7.88
C PRO A 799 -14.87 40.33 8.85
N GLU A 800 -15.29 39.19 8.31
CA GLU A 800 -15.89 38.12 9.10
C GLU A 800 -14.91 37.01 9.52
N SER A 801 -13.63 37.11 9.14
CA SER A 801 -12.60 36.11 9.44
C SER A 801 -12.52 35.81 10.93
N ARG A 802 -12.61 34.52 11.30
CA ARG A 802 -12.42 34.04 12.68
C ARG A 802 -10.96 34.03 13.11
N SER A 803 -10.04 34.06 12.15
CA SER A 803 -8.60 34.21 12.40
C SER A 803 -8.25 35.55 13.08
N MET A 804 -9.22 36.47 13.20
CA MET A 804 -9.10 37.76 13.90
C MET A 804 -9.94 37.83 15.20
N ASP A 805 -10.41 36.70 15.74
CA ASP A 805 -11.19 36.71 16.98
C ASP A 805 -10.38 37.32 18.13
N GLY A 806 -10.93 38.37 18.76
CA GLY A 806 -10.24 39.16 19.77
C GLY A 806 -9.57 40.45 19.27
N HIS A 807 -9.63 40.75 17.97
CA HIS A 807 -9.04 41.93 17.34
C HIS A 807 -10.10 42.85 16.69
N GLU A 808 -9.71 44.10 16.41
CA GLU A 808 -10.57 45.04 15.68
C GLU A 808 -10.83 44.52 14.26
N ARG A 809 -12.11 44.32 13.92
CA ARG A 809 -12.53 43.82 12.62
C ARG A 809 -12.62 44.94 11.61
N LEU A 810 -12.34 44.63 10.35
CA LEU A 810 -12.62 45.54 9.25
C LEU A 810 -14.13 45.81 9.16
N PRO A 811 -14.55 47.03 8.79
CA PRO A 811 -15.97 47.40 8.83
C PRO A 811 -16.80 46.73 7.73
N ASN A 812 -16.20 46.38 6.57
CA ASN A 812 -16.89 45.76 5.43
C ASN A 812 -15.90 45.27 4.35
N ASP A 813 -16.44 44.54 3.36
CA ASP A 813 -15.69 43.98 2.23
C ASP A 813 -15.05 45.05 1.33
N GLU A 814 -15.65 46.24 1.20
CA GLU A 814 -15.07 47.32 0.41
C GLU A 814 -13.76 47.81 1.02
N THR A 815 -13.72 47.96 2.35
CA THR A 815 -12.50 48.28 3.08
C THR A 815 -11.46 47.18 2.97
N HIS A 816 -11.86 45.90 3.09
CA HIS A 816 -10.97 44.75 2.88
C HIS A 816 -10.32 44.80 1.49
N GLY A 817 -11.12 44.91 0.43
CA GLY A 817 -10.59 44.95 -0.93
C GLY A 817 -9.66 46.14 -1.18
N ALA A 818 -9.98 47.32 -0.63
CA ALA A 818 -9.14 48.50 -0.78
C ALA A 818 -7.79 48.34 -0.06
N LEU A 819 -7.79 47.75 1.14
CA LEU A 819 -6.58 47.47 1.89
C LEU A 819 -5.71 46.39 1.24
N VAL A 820 -6.32 45.33 0.68
CA VAL A 820 -5.57 44.29 -0.06
C VAL A 820 -4.84 44.90 -1.26
N LEU A 821 -5.52 45.73 -2.06
CA LEU A 821 -4.89 46.40 -3.20
C LEU A 821 -3.76 47.33 -2.74
N LYS A 822 -4.02 48.16 -1.72
CA LYS A 822 -3.01 49.05 -1.14
C LYS A 822 -1.81 48.29 -0.61
N MET A 823 -2.03 47.12 0.02
CA MET A 823 -0.96 46.25 0.52
C MET A 823 -0.10 45.74 -0.63
N PHE A 824 -0.72 45.25 -1.70
CA PHE A 824 0.02 44.83 -2.89
C PHE A 824 0.82 45.97 -3.52
N ASP A 825 0.22 47.15 -3.71
CA ASP A 825 0.91 48.33 -4.23
C ASP A 825 2.11 48.72 -3.34
N TRP A 826 1.90 48.75 -2.01
CA TRP A 826 2.95 49.08 -1.07
C TRP A 826 4.10 48.07 -1.11
N LEU A 827 3.81 46.76 -1.19
CA LEU A 827 4.82 45.72 -1.28
C LEU A 827 5.61 45.81 -2.59
N GLU A 828 4.96 46.09 -3.73
CA GLU A 828 5.63 46.29 -5.01
C GLU A 828 6.65 47.44 -4.98
N GLU A 829 6.34 48.49 -4.21
CA GLU A 829 7.17 49.69 -4.08
C GLU A 829 8.28 49.54 -3.02
N ASN A 830 7.97 48.93 -1.89
CA ASN A 830 8.78 49.04 -0.66
C ASN A 830 9.42 47.72 -0.20
N SER A 831 9.03 46.57 -0.76
CA SER A 831 9.44 45.26 -0.25
C SER A 831 10.35 44.49 -1.21
N PRO A 832 11.30 43.69 -0.68
CA PRO A 832 12.07 42.75 -1.49
C PRO A 832 11.36 41.40 -1.70
N LEU A 833 10.10 41.23 -1.25
CA LEU A 833 9.32 40.02 -1.45
C LEU A 833 9.10 39.73 -2.95
N GLN A 834 9.29 38.48 -3.37
CA GLN A 834 9.06 38.07 -4.76
C GLN A 834 7.57 37.76 -5.04
N ALA A 835 6.87 37.28 -4.01
CA ALA A 835 5.45 36.97 -4.05
C ALA A 835 4.81 37.24 -2.68
N MET A 836 3.54 37.63 -2.72
CA MET A 836 2.66 37.74 -1.56
C MET A 836 1.40 36.94 -1.88
N MET A 837 1.20 35.84 -1.17
CA MET A 837 0.04 34.96 -1.30
C MET A 837 -0.82 35.15 -0.05
N PRO A 838 -1.67 36.19 -0.03
CA PRO A 838 -2.57 36.40 1.09
C PRO A 838 -3.55 35.22 1.20
N TRP A 839 -4.25 35.22 2.33
CA TRP A 839 -5.20 34.20 2.77
C TRP A 839 -6.25 33.79 1.70
N CYS A 840 -6.99 32.71 1.98
CA CYS A 840 -7.70 31.86 1.02
C CYS A 840 -8.47 32.56 -0.12
N LEU A 841 -8.37 32.01 -1.34
CA LEU A 841 -9.14 32.43 -2.51
C LEU A 841 -10.63 32.12 -2.33
N ALA A 842 -10.93 30.92 -1.85
CA ALA A 842 -12.28 30.50 -1.51
C ALA A 842 -12.19 29.46 -0.39
N VAL A 843 -13.33 29.19 0.22
CA VAL A 843 -13.52 28.19 1.28
C VAL A 843 -14.82 27.48 0.91
N HIS A 844 -14.85 26.14 1.01
CA HIS A 844 -15.90 25.21 0.54
C HIS A 844 -15.67 24.56 -0.85
N ASP A 845 -16.75 24.02 -1.43
CA ASP A 845 -16.74 22.99 -2.47
C ASP A 845 -16.16 23.49 -3.80
N ALA A 846 -16.26 24.79 -4.09
CA ALA A 846 -15.78 25.37 -5.34
C ALA A 846 -14.25 25.37 -5.46
N ILE A 847 -13.52 25.34 -4.33
CA ILE A 847 -12.07 25.14 -4.30
C ILE A 847 -11.68 23.75 -3.78
N GLY A 848 -12.68 22.89 -3.51
CA GLY A 848 -12.52 21.50 -3.11
C GLY A 848 -12.32 21.25 -1.61
N LEU A 849 -12.44 22.27 -0.75
CA LEU A 849 -12.20 22.13 0.69
C LEU A 849 -13.40 22.57 1.52
N ASN A 850 -14.16 21.61 2.03
CA ASN A 850 -15.20 21.88 3.01
C ASN A 850 -14.63 21.92 4.43
N ASN A 851 -13.97 23.02 4.80
CA ASN A 851 -13.49 23.25 6.17
C ASN A 851 -14.38 24.28 6.89
N ALA A 852 -15.02 23.86 7.99
CA ALA A 852 -15.92 24.68 8.78
C ALA A 852 -15.21 25.69 9.71
N ASP A 853 -13.88 25.61 9.85
CA ASP A 853 -13.10 26.50 10.71
C ASP A 853 -12.86 27.88 10.08
N PHE A 854 -12.88 27.95 8.74
CA PHE A 854 -12.59 29.17 7.97
C PHE A 854 -13.72 29.59 7.02
N PRO A 855 -15.01 29.55 7.42
CA PRO A 855 -16.14 29.64 6.49
C PRO A 855 -16.31 31.02 5.83
N SER A 856 -15.53 32.02 6.25
CA SER A 856 -15.66 33.40 5.78
C SER A 856 -14.34 34.02 5.31
N ASP A 857 -13.30 33.20 5.23
CA ASP A 857 -11.93 33.66 5.01
C ASP A 857 -11.59 33.80 3.52
N GLY A 858 -12.44 33.27 2.64
CA GLY A 858 -12.29 33.28 1.18
C GLY A 858 -12.61 34.63 0.54
N TRP A 859 -11.89 34.99 -0.54
CA TRP A 859 -12.25 36.08 -1.46
C TRP A 859 -13.53 35.80 -2.26
N TYR A 860 -13.95 34.55 -2.28
CA TYR A 860 -15.23 34.08 -2.77
C TYR A 860 -16.04 33.44 -1.65
N ILE A 861 -17.35 33.66 -1.67
CA ILE A 861 -18.32 33.11 -0.73
C ILE A 861 -19.24 32.13 -1.46
N GLU A 862 -19.49 30.97 -0.86
CA GLU A 862 -20.43 29.96 -1.36
C GLU A 862 -21.76 30.03 -0.58
N GLN A 863 -22.68 30.89 -1.04
CA GLN A 863 -24.01 31.04 -0.43
C GLN A 863 -25.07 31.11 -1.53
N GLY A 864 -25.65 29.94 -1.87
CA GLY A 864 -26.59 29.79 -2.99
C GLY A 864 -25.93 29.96 -4.36
N GLY A 865 -24.61 29.72 -4.43
CA GLY A 865 -23.75 29.94 -5.58
C GLY A 865 -22.45 30.65 -5.20
N LEU A 866 -21.47 30.59 -6.10
CA LEU A 866 -20.17 31.23 -5.92
C LEU A 866 -20.26 32.75 -6.17
N LYS A 867 -19.97 33.56 -5.15
CA LYS A 867 -20.07 35.03 -5.21
C LYS A 867 -18.73 35.68 -4.88
N PRO A 868 -18.19 36.58 -5.72
CA PRO A 868 -16.96 37.31 -5.41
C PRO A 868 -17.19 38.39 -4.34
N ARG A 869 -16.23 38.55 -3.43
CA ARG A 869 -16.14 39.74 -2.56
C ARG A 869 -15.55 40.94 -3.32
N ALA A 870 -15.64 42.13 -2.73
CA ALA A 870 -15.18 43.37 -3.36
C ALA A 870 -13.70 43.36 -3.77
N VAL A 871 -12.84 42.62 -3.05
CA VAL A 871 -11.42 42.44 -3.39
C VAL A 871 -11.20 41.96 -4.82
N VAL A 872 -11.99 41.00 -5.31
CA VAL A 872 -11.87 40.44 -6.66
C VAL A 872 -12.09 41.53 -7.71
N GLY A 873 -13.17 42.30 -7.56
CA GLY A 873 -13.51 43.38 -8.48
C GLY A 873 -12.43 44.46 -8.53
N LYS A 874 -11.86 44.82 -7.37
CA LYS A 874 -10.78 45.81 -7.29
C LYS A 874 -9.48 45.34 -7.94
N LEU A 875 -9.07 44.08 -7.71
CA LEU A 875 -7.88 43.52 -8.35
C LEU A 875 -8.03 43.45 -9.88
N LYS A 876 -9.20 43.02 -10.37
CA LYS A 876 -9.50 43.02 -11.82
C LYS A 876 -9.47 44.43 -12.41
N ALA A 877 -10.07 45.41 -11.74
CA ALA A 877 -10.08 46.80 -12.19
C ALA A 877 -8.65 47.39 -12.24
N ALA A 878 -7.87 47.17 -11.17
CA ALA A 878 -6.48 47.62 -11.12
C ALA A 878 -5.62 46.95 -12.21
N ARG A 879 -5.82 45.65 -12.46
CA ARG A 879 -5.14 44.94 -13.54
C ARG A 879 -5.51 45.48 -14.92
N ALA A 880 -6.77 45.84 -15.14
CA ALA A 880 -7.22 46.45 -16.39
C ALA A 880 -6.62 47.84 -16.62
N GLN A 881 -6.41 48.63 -15.56
CA GLN A 881 -5.76 49.94 -15.63
C GLN A 881 -4.25 49.87 -15.90
N ARG A 882 -3.60 48.76 -15.52
CA ARG A 882 -2.16 48.51 -15.71
C ARG A 882 -1.82 47.85 -17.06
N LYS A 883 -2.81 47.44 -17.85
CA LYS A 883 -2.66 46.92 -19.22
C LYS A 883 -2.87 48.04 -20.22
#